data_AF-A0A9W7SYX3-F1
#
_entry.id   AF-A0A9W7SYX3-F1
#
_cell.length_a   1.000
_cell.length_b   1.000
_cell.length_c   1.000
_cell.angle_alpha   90.00
_cell.angle_beta   90.00
_cell.angle_gamma   90.00
#
_symmetry.space_group_name_H-M   'P 1'
#
loop_
_entity.id
_entity.type
_entity.pdbx_description
1 polymer ?
#
loop_
_entity_poly.entity_id
_entity_poly.type
_entity_poly.pdbx_seq_one_letter_code
_entity_poly.pdbx_strand_id
1 'polypeptide(L)'
;MMNDSAGFLDDHGTYVGTHDDHEPRDANAANDANAGEEPSSPGSSGDDEGKKGLEEVEDDQDEFELDVEQQAEISNGGTLDLEKTPQDPSLKRSQTNRSTRSQRDSNLVSWEGPDDPENPKNWKNSRKWAAVLVVSSFTFISPVSSSMVAPALDAMDRDLGINDTVLSQMILSIFILAYAVGPLFLGPLSELYGRVPVLQLANGFFLIFNLVCGFAKTPAPMLVFRFFSGLGGSAPLAIGGGVLADCFHPEQRGKAIGIYSLAPLIGPAVGPIAGGFIAENTTWRWVFWSISIADAAIQVFGLFFLQETWAPKLLEVKARKLRKETGNDKLYSELTQNISLWQKLRISLVRPFKLLFSQPTIQVCAVYMAYLYGLVYLVISTFPGLYTSAQYYDESVQIGGLHYIALAIGYFIGAQGTARFNDWLYRRLKRRNNGVGKPEFRIPAMIPCAILLPVGFFWYGWSAEGHVFWIMPDIGAAIIAAGTIAGYYSIQNYIIDCYTKYAASAVAAITVCRSLAGFGFPLFAPAMYNALGYGWGNSVLGFIAIAIGVPAPWIFWKYGTTLRQKSHQCSVNMKSILTTVARKSAVRSQIQRSNHLRILRAGYASMNHSVPPLADKSLFKEQAYINGKWVGAKSGQTFEVTDPASHKPIGSMPEMSKEDAELAIKAAADALPAFRRTTARERSRMLRKWYQLMVDNADDLAKLITWENGKPLADAKGEVSYAAGFFEWFSEEAPRMYGDTIPATVAGNRVFTIKEPVGVAGLITPWNFPAAMITRKIGPALAAGCTVVAKSPGETPFTAAALAELAHRAGIPPGVVNVVTALKNTPEVGEAITSSHTVKKVSFTGSTGVGKLLMKQSSDTLKKLSFELGGNAPFIVFDDADLDTAVAGAIASKFRSSGQTCVCANRLYIQRGIYDDFAKAFTEKVNNFKVGSGYAEGVTHGPLIHDRAVSKVEAHVQDAVKQGGKVLTGGQKLPDLGSNFYQPTVIRDMNANMALSYEETFGPVAGLFAFDNEADVVKLANDTEVGLAGYFFSKDIQRCYRVAEALEVGMVGVNTGLISDPAAPFGGVKQSGFGREGSKYGIEEYTVTKMVTLGGMGQPLQGE
;
A
#
# COMPACT_ATOMS: atom_id res chain seq x y z
N MET A 1 -35.25 0.44 19.35
CA MET A 1 -34.56 -0.61 20.11
C MET A 1 -34.43 -1.85 19.23
N MET A 2 -33.22 -2.19 18.80
CA MET A 2 -32.74 -3.52 18.40
C MET A 2 -31.23 -3.35 18.14
N ASN A 3 -30.40 -4.21 18.72
CA ASN A 3 -28.94 -4.07 18.65
C ASN A 3 -28.39 -4.88 17.48
N ASP A 4 -27.85 -4.23 16.45
CA ASP A 4 -27.06 -4.88 15.40
C ASP A 4 -25.64 -5.24 15.91
N SER A 5 -25.57 -6.15 16.89
CA SER A 5 -24.33 -6.68 17.45
C SER A 5 -23.75 -7.80 16.57
N ALA A 6 -23.50 -7.51 15.29
CA ALA A 6 -22.83 -8.40 14.35
C ALA A 6 -21.30 -8.24 14.43
N GLY A 7 -20.67 -9.01 15.33
CA GLY A 7 -19.26 -8.84 15.67
C GLY A 7 -18.26 -9.20 14.56
N PHE A 8 -17.22 -8.36 14.41
CA PHE A 8 -15.99 -8.71 13.69
C PHE A 8 -14.82 -8.84 14.67
N LEU A 9 -14.65 -10.06 15.16
CA LEU A 9 -13.39 -10.81 15.09
C LEU A 9 -12.12 -10.07 15.56
N ASP A 10 -11.71 -10.39 16.78
CA ASP A 10 -10.31 -10.47 17.18
C ASP A 10 -9.91 -11.96 17.21
N ASP A 11 -8.62 -12.32 17.09
CA ASP A 11 -8.15 -13.71 17.22
C ASP A 11 -7.44 -13.89 18.57
N HIS A 12 -8.24 -14.02 19.62
CA HIS A 12 -7.75 -14.12 21.00
C HIS A 12 -7.62 -15.57 21.45
N GLY A 13 -6.44 -16.16 21.18
CA GLY A 13 -5.94 -17.32 21.90
C GLY A 13 -5.55 -16.95 23.35
N THR A 14 -6.54 -16.67 24.20
CA THR A 14 -6.31 -16.42 25.64
C THR A 14 -5.89 -17.72 26.33
N TYR A 15 -4.60 -17.86 26.62
CA TYR A 15 -4.08 -18.87 27.54
C TYR A 15 -4.51 -18.56 28.98
N VAL A 16 -5.74 -18.93 29.33
CA VAL A 16 -6.19 -19.03 30.72
C VAL A 16 -5.87 -20.44 31.19
N GLY A 17 -4.91 -20.56 32.10
CA GLY A 17 -4.70 -21.81 32.82
C GLY A 17 -5.79 -21.98 33.87
N THR A 18 -6.52 -23.09 33.82
CA THR A 18 -7.26 -23.58 34.98
C THR A 18 -6.29 -24.25 35.95
N HIS A 19 -6.48 -24.05 37.24
CA HIS A 19 -5.87 -24.92 38.25
C HIS A 19 -6.49 -26.31 38.13
N ASP A 20 -5.65 -27.33 38.21
CA ASP A 20 -5.98 -28.65 38.73
C ASP A 20 -4.72 -29.13 39.48
N ASP A 21 -4.88 -29.45 40.76
CA ASP A 21 -3.81 -29.97 41.60
C ASP A 21 -3.69 -31.48 41.42
N HIS A 22 -2.46 -32.02 41.38
CA HIS A 22 -2.05 -33.24 42.10
C HIS A 22 -0.56 -33.58 41.89
N GLU A 23 0.06 -34.03 42.98
CA GLU A 23 1.38 -34.67 43.09
C GLU A 23 1.39 -36.12 42.48
N PRO A 24 2.50 -36.91 42.43
CA PRO A 24 3.72 -36.83 43.25
C PRO A 24 5.12 -37.08 42.60
N ARG A 25 6.15 -36.46 43.24
CA ARG A 25 7.46 -37.00 43.67
C ARG A 25 8.61 -37.45 42.72
N ASP A 26 9.78 -37.51 43.38
CA ASP A 26 11.09 -38.15 43.11
C ASP A 26 12.09 -37.51 42.13
N ALA A 27 13.42 -37.56 42.35
CA ALA A 27 14.26 -37.68 43.57
C ALA A 27 15.76 -37.48 43.20
N ASN A 28 16.60 -37.03 44.14
CA ASN A 28 18.10 -37.03 44.08
C ASN A 28 18.75 -36.19 42.94
N ALA A 29 20.04 -35.81 42.93
CA ALA A 29 21.14 -35.66 43.90
C ALA A 29 22.09 -34.57 43.31
N ALA A 30 22.62 -33.60 44.06
CA ALA A 30 23.82 -33.61 44.94
C ALA A 30 25.19 -33.50 44.21
N ASN A 31 26.02 -32.57 44.73
CA ASN A 31 27.49 -32.55 44.83
C ASN A 31 28.46 -32.18 43.65
N ASP A 32 29.28 -31.15 43.97
CA ASP A 32 30.76 -31.12 43.98
C ASP A 32 31.67 -30.60 42.81
N ALA A 33 32.46 -29.58 43.21
CA ALA A 33 33.94 -29.48 43.14
C ALA A 33 34.73 -28.92 41.92
N ASN A 34 35.06 -27.63 42.02
CA ASN A 34 36.42 -27.07 42.33
C ASN A 34 37.55 -26.96 41.25
N ALA A 35 38.45 -25.98 41.49
CA ALA A 35 39.75 -25.65 40.87
C ALA A 35 39.79 -25.13 39.39
N GLY A 36 40.72 -24.25 38.98
CA GLY A 36 41.69 -23.46 39.77
C GLY A 36 42.76 -22.71 38.94
N GLU A 37 43.39 -21.71 39.58
CA GLU A 37 44.71 -21.05 39.29
C GLU A 37 44.86 -19.99 38.15
N GLU A 38 46.01 -19.28 38.21
CA GLU A 38 46.32 -17.90 37.72
C GLU A 38 47.74 -17.90 37.03
N PRO A 39 48.64 -16.86 36.95
CA PRO A 39 48.65 -15.45 37.40
C PRO A 39 49.22 -14.38 36.41
N SER A 40 49.36 -13.12 36.91
CA SER A 40 50.47 -12.14 36.71
C SER A 40 50.29 -10.80 35.93
N SER A 41 50.94 -9.74 36.44
CA SER A 41 50.94 -8.29 36.02
C SER A 41 52.33 -7.65 36.37
N PRO A 42 52.65 -6.31 36.40
CA PRO A 42 51.87 -5.07 36.69
C PRO A 42 51.76 -4.14 35.43
N GLY A 43 51.76 -2.77 35.41
CA GLY A 43 51.93 -1.63 36.36
C GLY A 43 51.97 -0.29 35.58
N SER A 44 52.20 0.94 36.10
CA SER A 44 52.24 1.51 37.48
C SER A 44 52.53 3.04 37.45
N SER A 45 52.05 3.82 38.45
CA SER A 45 52.45 5.21 38.88
C SER A 45 52.32 6.42 37.92
N GLY A 46 52.08 7.68 38.37
CA GLY A 46 51.75 8.20 39.72
C GLY A 46 51.82 9.75 39.88
N ASP A 47 51.10 10.28 40.89
CA ASP A 47 51.46 11.36 41.87
C ASP A 47 51.65 12.86 41.43
N ASP A 48 51.48 13.95 42.24
CA ASP A 48 50.67 14.30 43.45
C ASP A 48 50.75 15.86 43.75
N GLU A 49 50.04 16.39 44.77
CA GLU A 49 50.07 17.73 45.46
C GLU A 49 49.61 19.03 44.72
N GLY A 50 49.09 20.11 45.37
CA GLY A 50 48.58 20.27 46.77
C GLY A 50 48.35 21.72 47.33
N LYS A 51 47.23 21.92 48.06
CA LYS A 51 46.99 22.78 49.30
C LYS A 51 46.79 24.33 49.32
N LYS A 52 45.81 24.73 50.18
CA LYS A 52 45.54 26.03 50.91
C LYS A 52 45.02 27.23 50.08
N GLY A 53 44.15 28.14 50.57
CA GLY A 53 43.45 28.38 51.87
C GLY A 53 42.97 29.87 51.92
N LEU A 54 42.15 30.45 52.83
CA LEU A 54 41.40 30.07 54.07
C LEU A 54 40.22 31.09 54.28
N GLU A 55 39.30 30.84 55.25
CA GLU A 55 38.51 31.76 56.15
C GLU A 55 37.81 33.05 55.59
N GLU A 56 36.62 33.55 55.98
CA GLU A 56 35.50 33.24 56.92
C GLU A 56 34.22 33.96 56.34
N VAL A 57 33.00 34.17 56.91
CA VAL A 57 32.39 34.29 58.26
C VAL A 57 30.88 33.85 58.22
N GLU A 58 30.34 33.40 59.36
CA GLU A 58 28.95 33.22 59.90
C GLU A 58 27.66 33.69 59.12
N ASP A 59 26.43 33.17 59.38
CA ASP A 59 25.91 31.84 59.82
C ASP A 59 24.33 31.81 59.75
N ASP A 60 23.69 30.81 60.39
CA ASP A 60 22.26 30.58 60.73
C ASP A 60 21.32 29.97 59.66
N GLN A 61 21.12 28.64 59.71
CA GLN A 61 19.79 28.04 60.03
C GLN A 61 19.81 26.52 60.30
N ASP A 62 18.86 26.07 61.15
CA ASP A 62 18.85 24.78 61.86
C ASP A 62 18.82 23.48 61.02
N GLU A 63 19.36 22.42 61.64
CA GLU A 63 19.37 21.02 61.19
C GLU A 63 18.01 20.30 61.34
N PHE A 64 17.85 19.14 60.69
CA PHE A 64 17.83 17.86 61.44
C PHE A 64 18.05 16.65 60.50
N GLU A 65 18.91 15.72 60.92
CA GLU A 65 19.41 14.59 60.13
C GLU A 65 18.50 13.35 60.16
N LEU A 66 18.80 12.36 59.29
CA LEU A 66 18.44 10.95 59.52
C LEU A 66 19.48 9.97 58.93
N ASP A 67 20.40 9.56 59.80
CA ASP A 67 21.43 8.52 59.70
C ASP A 67 20.84 7.08 59.96
N VAL A 68 21.47 5.92 59.72
CA VAL A 68 22.63 5.49 58.91
C VAL A 68 22.63 3.95 58.70
N GLU A 69 23.35 3.47 57.66
CA GLU A 69 23.96 2.13 57.38
C GLU A 69 23.35 0.71 57.71
N GLN A 70 23.78 -0.24 56.84
CA GLN A 70 24.41 -1.56 57.12
C GLN A 70 23.68 -2.95 57.00
N GLN A 71 24.14 -3.70 55.99
CA GLN A 71 24.61 -5.11 55.95
C GLN A 71 23.70 -6.38 56.07
N ALA A 72 24.16 -7.40 55.30
CA ALA A 72 24.17 -8.85 55.54
C ALA A 72 22.91 -9.77 55.35
N GLU A 73 22.93 -10.44 54.19
CA GLU A 73 22.55 -11.83 53.83
C GLU A 73 21.91 -12.86 54.81
N ILE A 74 20.98 -13.65 54.22
CA ILE A 74 20.79 -15.13 54.33
C ILE A 74 20.30 -15.76 55.66
N SER A 75 19.07 -16.30 55.68
CA SER A 75 18.79 -17.77 55.72
C SER A 75 17.31 -18.16 55.95
N ASN A 76 17.00 -19.44 55.76
CA ASN A 76 15.66 -20.06 55.79
C ASN A 76 15.02 -20.19 57.18
N GLY A 77 13.69 -20.30 57.25
CA GLY A 77 13.01 -20.91 58.41
C GLY A 77 11.48 -20.80 58.44
N GLY A 78 10.77 -21.86 58.03
CA GLY A 78 9.48 -22.19 58.65
C GLY A 78 9.73 -22.82 60.03
N THR A 79 8.75 -23.03 60.91
CA THR A 79 7.30 -23.19 60.73
C THR A 79 6.62 -23.05 62.10
N LEU A 80 5.34 -22.67 62.17
CA LEU A 80 4.36 -23.31 63.10
C LEU A 80 2.93 -22.80 62.87
N ASP A 81 1.97 -23.71 63.02
CA ASP A 81 0.53 -23.47 62.89
C ASP A 81 -0.09 -22.81 64.15
N LEU A 82 -1.33 -22.33 64.01
CA LEU A 82 -2.42 -22.68 64.94
C LEU A 82 -3.80 -22.24 64.40
N GLU A 83 -4.70 -23.20 64.16
CA GLU A 83 -6.13 -22.90 63.98
C GLU A 83 -6.84 -22.72 65.34
N LYS A 84 -7.78 -21.76 65.46
CA LYS A 84 -9.23 -22.09 65.40
C LYS A 84 -10.18 -20.88 65.50
N THR A 85 -11.33 -21.08 64.85
CA THR A 85 -12.49 -20.17 64.63
C THR A 85 -13.40 -20.05 65.88
N PRO A 86 -14.37 -19.11 66.00
CA PRO A 86 -15.63 -19.18 65.20
C PRO A 86 -16.39 -17.85 64.82
N GLN A 87 -16.89 -17.85 63.57
CA GLN A 87 -18.22 -17.42 63.05
C GLN A 87 -18.95 -16.12 63.55
N ASP A 88 -19.04 -15.11 62.65
CA ASP A 88 -20.22 -14.70 61.81
C ASP A 88 -21.66 -14.63 62.43
N PRO A 89 -22.67 -13.86 61.93
CA PRO A 89 -22.69 -12.84 60.84
C PRO A 89 -23.37 -11.47 61.15
N SER A 90 -23.13 -10.46 60.28
CA SER A 90 -24.18 -9.81 59.41
C SER A 90 -23.90 -8.35 58.96
N LEU A 91 -24.30 -8.04 57.70
CA LEU A 91 -24.85 -6.75 57.17
C LEU A 91 -24.17 -5.39 57.57
N LYS A 92 -23.73 -4.48 56.67
CA LYS A 92 -23.90 -4.21 55.22
C LYS A 92 -22.78 -3.26 54.74
N ARG A 93 -22.45 -3.27 53.43
CA ARG A 93 -22.28 -2.00 52.66
C ARG A 93 -22.59 -2.14 51.17
N SER A 94 -22.61 -0.99 50.49
CA SER A 94 -23.32 -0.70 49.23
C SER A 94 -22.76 -1.35 47.96
N GLN A 95 -23.66 -1.57 47.00
CA GLN A 95 -23.36 -1.98 45.62
C GLN A 95 -22.64 -0.87 44.84
N THR A 96 -21.73 -1.28 43.95
CA THR A 96 -21.45 -0.58 42.69
C THR A 96 -21.57 -1.59 41.54
N ASN A 97 -21.88 -1.13 40.33
CA ASN A 97 -22.42 -2.00 39.28
C ASN A 97 -21.40 -3.00 38.71
N ARG A 98 -21.78 -4.29 38.68
CA ARG A 98 -21.08 -5.34 37.92
C ARG A 98 -21.08 -4.99 36.42
N SER A 99 -19.94 -5.19 35.76
CA SER A 99 -19.89 -5.25 34.31
C SER A 99 -20.67 -6.46 33.79
N THR A 100 -21.39 -6.27 32.68
CA THR A 100 -22.28 -7.27 32.09
C THR A 100 -21.49 -8.38 31.39
N ARG A 101 -21.31 -9.51 32.10
CA ARG A 101 -20.81 -10.77 31.51
C ARG A 101 -21.78 -11.22 30.41
N SER A 102 -21.26 -11.64 29.26
CA SER A 102 -22.05 -11.95 28.06
C SER A 102 -23.12 -13.02 28.31
N GLN A 103 -24.36 -12.75 27.94
CA GLN A 103 -25.37 -13.79 27.71
C GLN A 103 -24.88 -14.70 26.56
N ARG A 104 -24.96 -16.02 26.74
CA ARG A 104 -24.81 -16.97 25.63
C ARG A 104 -26.12 -16.96 24.84
N ASP A 105 -26.07 -16.75 23.53
CA ASP A 105 -27.24 -16.90 22.66
C ASP A 105 -27.63 -18.37 22.60
N SER A 106 -28.89 -18.70 22.92
CA SER A 106 -29.43 -20.06 22.92
C SER A 106 -29.67 -20.64 21.52
N ASN A 107 -29.54 -19.83 20.46
CA ASN A 107 -29.72 -20.24 19.07
C ASN A 107 -28.38 -20.47 18.34
N LEU A 108 -27.25 -20.15 18.97
CA LEU A 108 -25.91 -20.35 18.39
C LEU A 108 -25.50 -21.83 18.50
N VAL A 109 -25.37 -22.50 17.36
CA VAL A 109 -24.91 -23.89 17.25
C VAL A 109 -23.39 -23.93 17.38
N SER A 110 -22.92 -24.36 18.56
CA SER A 110 -21.52 -24.68 18.87
C SER A 110 -21.30 -26.19 18.97
N TRP A 111 -20.06 -26.59 19.28
CA TRP A 111 -19.75 -27.93 19.79
C TRP A 111 -20.44 -28.18 21.13
N GLU A 112 -20.76 -29.43 21.43
CA GLU A 112 -21.49 -29.85 22.65
C GLU A 112 -20.57 -29.97 23.89
N GLY A 113 -19.25 -30.02 23.68
CA GLY A 113 -18.24 -30.00 24.74
C GLY A 113 -16.82 -29.87 24.18
N PRO A 114 -15.78 -29.88 25.03
CA PRO A 114 -14.38 -29.94 24.57
C PRO A 114 -14.13 -31.16 23.68
N ASP A 115 -14.72 -32.29 24.06
CA ASP A 115 -14.49 -33.63 23.49
C ASP A 115 -15.52 -34.04 22.40
N ASP A 116 -16.29 -33.09 21.86
CA ASP A 116 -17.27 -33.33 20.78
C ASP A 116 -16.62 -34.11 19.61
N PRO A 117 -17.12 -35.29 19.22
CA PRO A 117 -16.46 -36.15 18.24
C PRO A 117 -16.55 -35.64 16.80
N GLU A 118 -17.41 -34.65 16.51
CA GLU A 118 -17.50 -34.02 15.19
C GLU A 118 -16.36 -33.02 14.97
N ASN A 119 -15.81 -32.43 16.04
CA ASN A 119 -14.67 -31.53 16.02
C ASN A 119 -13.40 -32.22 15.45
N PRO A 120 -12.76 -31.68 14.38
CA PRO A 120 -11.54 -32.26 13.78
C PRO A 120 -10.39 -32.52 14.73
N LYS A 121 -10.28 -31.73 15.80
CA LYS A 121 -9.26 -31.91 16.85
C LYS A 121 -9.45 -33.19 17.65
N ASN A 122 -10.65 -33.74 17.69
CA ASN A 122 -11.02 -34.93 18.47
C ASN A 122 -11.10 -36.21 17.61
N TRP A 123 -10.92 -36.10 16.29
CA TRP A 123 -10.93 -37.24 15.38
C TRP A 123 -9.84 -38.29 15.71
N LYS A 124 -10.14 -39.57 15.44
CA LYS A 124 -9.19 -40.69 15.54
C LYS A 124 -7.92 -40.41 14.72
N ASN A 125 -6.75 -40.78 15.26
CA ASN A 125 -5.44 -40.45 14.66
C ASN A 125 -5.28 -40.94 13.21
N SER A 126 -5.85 -42.09 12.83
CA SER A 126 -5.84 -42.58 11.44
C SER A 126 -6.49 -41.60 10.46
N ARG A 127 -7.64 -41.00 10.83
CA ARG A 127 -8.35 -40.00 10.02
C ARG A 127 -7.55 -38.71 9.87
N LYS A 128 -6.91 -38.26 10.96
CA LYS A 128 -6.01 -37.10 10.94
C LYS A 128 -4.80 -37.35 10.03
N TRP A 129 -4.12 -38.49 10.18
CA TRP A 129 -2.95 -38.83 9.37
C TRP A 129 -3.28 -39.05 7.89
N ALA A 130 -4.45 -39.60 7.55
CA ALA A 130 -4.91 -39.66 6.16
C ALA A 130 -5.01 -38.26 5.52
N ALA A 131 -5.61 -37.29 6.22
CA ALA A 131 -5.68 -35.90 5.74
C ALA A 131 -4.29 -35.25 5.62
N VAL A 132 -3.37 -35.49 6.57
CA VAL A 132 -1.97 -35.03 6.46
C VAL A 132 -1.31 -35.59 5.21
N LEU A 133 -1.42 -36.90 4.96
CA LEU A 133 -0.81 -37.56 3.82
C LEU A 133 -1.34 -37.02 2.48
N VAL A 134 -2.65 -36.96 2.26
CA VAL A 134 -3.23 -36.42 1.01
C VAL A 134 -2.75 -34.99 0.76
N VAL A 135 -2.85 -34.12 1.76
CA VAL A 135 -2.45 -32.70 1.63
C VAL A 135 -0.96 -32.58 1.37
N SER A 136 -0.13 -33.45 1.96
CA SER A 136 1.31 -33.48 1.70
C SER A 136 1.62 -33.98 0.28
N SER A 137 0.89 -34.97 -0.25
CA SER A 137 1.01 -35.44 -1.64
C SER A 137 0.63 -34.35 -2.66
N PHE A 138 -0.50 -33.66 -2.49
CA PHE A 138 -0.86 -32.49 -3.32
C PHE A 138 0.20 -31.37 -3.22
N THR A 139 0.81 -31.19 -2.05
CA THR A 139 1.84 -30.17 -1.82
C THR A 139 3.23 -30.59 -2.34
N PHE A 140 3.42 -31.88 -2.63
CA PHE A 140 4.65 -32.45 -3.18
C PHE A 140 4.66 -32.44 -4.72
N ILE A 141 3.56 -32.86 -5.34
CA ILE A 141 3.51 -33.12 -6.79
C ILE A 141 3.66 -31.85 -7.64
N SER A 142 3.11 -30.72 -7.20
CA SER A 142 3.23 -29.45 -7.94
C SER A 142 4.65 -28.87 -7.91
N PRO A 143 5.37 -28.79 -6.77
CA PRO A 143 6.80 -28.43 -6.74
C PRO A 143 7.73 -29.37 -7.51
N VAL A 144 7.43 -30.69 -7.56
CA VAL A 144 8.11 -31.62 -8.49
C VAL A 144 7.88 -31.17 -9.93
N SER A 145 6.63 -30.90 -10.32
CA SER A 145 6.26 -30.41 -11.66
C SER A 145 6.89 -29.07 -12.05
N SER A 146 7.20 -28.21 -11.07
CA SER A 146 7.88 -26.94 -11.32
C SER A 146 9.32 -27.16 -11.77
N SER A 147 10.05 -28.04 -11.08
CA SER A 147 11.50 -28.21 -11.15
C SER A 147 11.97 -29.30 -12.11
N MET A 148 11.13 -30.31 -12.40
CA MET A 148 11.45 -31.43 -13.29
C MET A 148 11.74 -31.03 -14.75
N VAL A 149 11.48 -29.76 -15.11
CA VAL A 149 11.89 -29.16 -16.38
C VAL A 149 13.38 -28.76 -16.41
N ALA A 150 14.04 -28.52 -15.27
CA ALA A 150 15.38 -27.91 -15.25
C ALA A 150 16.46 -28.67 -16.06
N PRO A 151 16.59 -30.02 -15.98
CA PRO A 151 17.53 -30.76 -16.84
C PRO A 151 17.04 -30.93 -18.29
N ALA A 152 15.77 -30.61 -18.57
CA ALA A 152 15.16 -30.73 -19.87
C ALA A 152 15.15 -29.40 -20.66
N LEU A 153 15.66 -28.30 -20.09
CA LEU A 153 15.61 -26.95 -20.69
C LEU A 153 16.23 -26.92 -22.08
N ASP A 154 17.49 -27.33 -22.23
CA ASP A 154 18.18 -27.33 -23.52
C ASP A 154 17.46 -28.17 -24.59
N ALA A 155 16.82 -29.26 -24.18
CA ALA A 155 16.02 -30.10 -25.07
C ALA A 155 14.70 -29.41 -25.46
N MET A 156 14.07 -28.69 -24.54
CA MET A 156 12.87 -27.89 -24.79
C MET A 156 13.16 -26.65 -25.63
N ASP A 157 14.29 -25.98 -25.43
CA ASP A 157 14.67 -24.77 -26.16
C ASP A 157 14.92 -25.07 -27.65
N ARG A 158 15.60 -26.19 -27.94
CA ARG A 158 15.73 -26.72 -29.32
C ARG A 158 14.38 -27.05 -29.95
N ASP A 159 13.48 -27.68 -29.20
CA ASP A 159 12.17 -28.14 -29.70
C ASP A 159 11.13 -27.02 -29.87
N LEU A 160 11.28 -25.91 -29.14
CA LEU A 160 10.36 -24.77 -29.12
C LEU A 160 10.92 -23.53 -29.85
N GLY A 161 12.17 -23.56 -30.32
CA GLY A 161 12.82 -22.48 -31.06
C GLY A 161 13.27 -21.31 -30.20
N ILE A 162 13.81 -21.59 -29.01
CA ILE A 162 14.22 -20.58 -28.02
C ILE A 162 15.74 -20.34 -28.13
N ASN A 163 16.11 -19.10 -28.44
CA ASN A 163 17.51 -18.65 -28.54
C ASN A 163 17.88 -17.63 -27.44
N ASP A 164 16.95 -17.36 -26.51
CA ASP A 164 17.12 -16.38 -25.42
C ASP A 164 17.17 -17.10 -24.07
N THR A 165 18.25 -16.88 -23.33
CA THR A 165 18.49 -17.47 -22.01
C THR A 165 17.51 -16.95 -20.95
N VAL A 166 17.00 -15.73 -21.09
CA VAL A 166 15.97 -15.18 -20.20
C VAL A 166 14.63 -15.87 -20.44
N LEU A 167 14.24 -16.07 -21.70
CA LEU A 167 13.05 -16.83 -22.08
C LEU A 167 13.11 -18.31 -21.61
N SER A 168 14.27 -18.96 -21.74
CA SER A 168 14.50 -20.32 -21.22
C SER A 168 14.33 -20.40 -19.70
N GLN A 169 15.03 -19.55 -18.94
CA GLN A 169 14.89 -19.50 -17.48
C GLN A 169 13.48 -19.08 -17.03
N MET A 170 12.78 -18.26 -17.83
CA MET A 170 11.38 -17.92 -17.57
C MET A 170 10.45 -19.13 -17.76
N ILE A 171 10.73 -20.09 -18.66
CA ILE A 171 9.96 -21.34 -18.70
C ILE A 171 10.12 -22.13 -17.40
N LEU A 172 11.33 -22.22 -16.84
CA LEU A 172 11.52 -22.83 -15.52
C LEU A 172 10.72 -22.06 -14.44
N SER A 173 10.89 -20.74 -14.35
CA SER A 173 10.48 -19.96 -13.19
C SER A 173 9.04 -19.42 -13.20
N ILE A 174 8.37 -19.30 -14.36
CA ILE A 174 6.99 -18.76 -14.49
C ILE A 174 5.95 -19.53 -13.66
N PHE A 175 6.18 -20.82 -13.44
CA PHE A 175 5.37 -21.69 -12.58
C PHE A 175 5.38 -21.19 -11.12
N ILE A 176 6.53 -20.71 -10.64
CA ILE A 176 6.70 -20.13 -9.31
C ILE A 176 6.11 -18.71 -9.25
N LEU A 177 6.11 -17.93 -10.35
CA LEU A 177 5.38 -16.65 -10.37
C LEU A 177 3.89 -16.85 -10.07
N ALA A 178 3.28 -17.93 -10.57
CA ALA A 178 1.89 -18.27 -10.27
C ALA A 178 1.65 -18.59 -8.79
N TYR A 179 2.65 -19.10 -8.05
CA TYR A 179 2.59 -19.26 -6.60
C TYR A 179 2.57 -17.91 -5.85
N ALA A 180 3.01 -16.80 -6.45
CA ALA A 180 2.82 -15.47 -5.85
C ALA A 180 1.35 -15.00 -5.94
N VAL A 181 0.59 -15.54 -6.89
CA VAL A 181 -0.76 -15.10 -7.24
C VAL A 181 -1.84 -16.01 -6.65
N GLY A 182 -1.81 -17.31 -6.97
CA GLY A 182 -2.88 -18.27 -6.63
C GLY A 182 -3.27 -18.34 -5.14
N PRO A 183 -2.31 -18.36 -4.18
CA PRO A 183 -2.61 -18.42 -2.75
C PRO A 183 -3.49 -17.27 -2.23
N LEU A 184 -3.36 -16.08 -2.83
CA LEU A 184 -4.11 -14.88 -2.45
C LEU A 184 -5.62 -15.03 -2.69
N PHE A 185 -6.01 -15.92 -3.61
CA PHE A 185 -7.40 -16.24 -3.91
C PHE A 185 -7.80 -17.57 -3.26
N LEU A 186 -6.99 -18.62 -3.44
CA LEU A 186 -7.31 -19.99 -3.06
C LEU A 186 -7.30 -20.19 -1.53
N GLY A 187 -6.40 -19.53 -0.81
CA GLY A 187 -6.37 -19.51 0.67
C GLY A 187 -7.67 -18.99 1.27
N PRO A 188 -8.10 -17.76 0.97
CA PRO A 188 -9.36 -17.20 1.49
C PRO A 188 -10.64 -17.86 0.94
N LEU A 189 -10.61 -18.43 -0.27
CA LEU A 189 -11.72 -19.24 -0.77
C LEU A 189 -11.92 -20.50 0.10
N SER A 190 -10.83 -21.12 0.57
CA SER A 190 -10.91 -22.26 1.50
C SER A 190 -11.56 -21.89 2.84
N GLU A 191 -11.34 -20.67 3.32
CA GLU A 191 -11.92 -20.12 4.55
C GLU A 191 -13.41 -19.73 4.38
N LEU A 192 -13.92 -19.67 3.14
CA LEU A 192 -15.35 -19.45 2.82
C LEU A 192 -16.13 -20.73 2.55
N TYR A 193 -15.60 -21.60 1.68
CA TYR A 193 -16.34 -22.75 1.14
C TYR A 193 -16.01 -24.08 1.83
N GLY A 194 -14.88 -24.15 2.55
CA GLY A 194 -14.30 -25.38 3.10
C GLY A 194 -12.91 -25.64 2.49
N ARG A 195 -12.04 -26.34 3.23
CA ARG A 195 -10.69 -26.69 2.76
C ARG A 195 -10.75 -27.59 1.53
N VAL A 196 -11.64 -28.59 1.55
CA VAL A 196 -11.58 -29.72 0.61
C VAL A 196 -12.09 -29.35 -0.78
N PRO A 197 -13.26 -28.71 -0.98
CA PRO A 197 -13.72 -28.33 -2.31
C PRO A 197 -12.71 -27.48 -3.08
N VAL A 198 -12.01 -26.57 -2.39
CA VAL A 198 -11.02 -25.68 -3.01
C VAL A 198 -9.71 -26.42 -3.32
N LEU A 199 -9.25 -27.33 -2.45
CA LEU A 199 -8.11 -28.21 -2.73
C LEU A 199 -8.36 -29.09 -3.96
N GLN A 200 -9.49 -29.80 -4.01
CA GLN A 200 -9.80 -30.72 -5.12
C GLN A 200 -9.95 -29.97 -6.45
N LEU A 201 -10.63 -28.82 -6.47
CA LEU A 201 -10.81 -28.04 -7.70
C LEU A 201 -9.50 -27.41 -8.19
N ALA A 202 -8.65 -26.93 -7.28
CA ALA A 202 -7.35 -26.36 -7.65
C ALA A 202 -6.35 -27.43 -8.12
N ASN A 203 -6.38 -28.63 -7.53
CA ASN A 203 -5.54 -29.74 -8.00
C ASN A 203 -6.04 -30.30 -9.34
N GLY A 204 -7.35 -30.42 -9.55
CA GLY A 204 -7.91 -30.73 -10.88
C GLY A 204 -7.55 -29.68 -11.95
N PHE A 205 -7.43 -28.40 -11.57
CA PHE A 205 -6.96 -27.34 -12.46
C PHE A 205 -5.46 -27.49 -12.79
N PHE A 206 -4.62 -27.81 -11.80
CA PHE A 206 -3.21 -28.19 -12.00
C PHE A 206 -3.08 -29.38 -12.95
N LEU A 207 -3.81 -30.48 -12.71
CA LEU A 207 -3.80 -31.68 -13.55
C LEU A 207 -4.03 -31.36 -15.04
N ILE A 208 -5.07 -30.58 -15.33
CA ILE A 208 -5.45 -30.17 -16.69
C ILE A 208 -4.37 -29.28 -17.32
N PHE A 209 -3.95 -28.22 -16.62
CA PHE A 209 -2.98 -27.28 -17.20
C PHE A 209 -1.57 -27.86 -17.32
N ASN A 210 -1.19 -28.78 -16.43
CA ASN A 210 0.04 -29.53 -16.57
C ASN A 210 -0.01 -30.49 -17.77
N LEU A 211 -1.12 -31.21 -17.96
CA LEU A 211 -1.28 -32.15 -19.06
C LEU A 211 -1.11 -31.46 -20.43
N VAL A 212 -1.67 -30.25 -20.61
CA VAL A 212 -1.54 -29.50 -21.86
C VAL A 212 -0.16 -28.87 -22.12
N CYS A 213 0.69 -28.70 -21.09
CA CYS A 213 2.09 -28.30 -21.29
C CYS A 213 2.84 -29.28 -22.22
N GLY A 214 2.61 -30.59 -22.07
CA GLY A 214 3.19 -31.62 -22.93
C GLY A 214 2.72 -31.55 -24.40
N PHE A 215 1.66 -30.81 -24.70
CA PHE A 215 1.16 -30.58 -26.06
C PHE A 215 1.57 -29.21 -26.65
N ALA A 216 2.33 -28.39 -25.92
CA ALA A 216 2.82 -27.12 -26.43
C ALA A 216 3.81 -27.31 -27.61
N LYS A 217 3.73 -26.40 -28.58
CA LYS A 217 4.55 -26.38 -29.79
C LYS A 217 5.38 -25.11 -29.98
N THR A 218 5.16 -24.09 -29.14
CA THR A 218 5.86 -22.80 -29.17
C THR A 218 5.99 -22.26 -27.73
N PRO A 219 6.86 -21.26 -27.48
CA PRO A 219 7.18 -20.81 -26.12
C PRO A 219 5.99 -20.14 -25.41
N ALA A 220 5.19 -19.33 -26.11
CA ALA A 220 4.09 -18.58 -25.49
C ALA A 220 2.99 -19.49 -24.88
N PRO A 221 2.46 -20.52 -25.57
CA PRO A 221 1.60 -21.53 -24.95
C PRO A 221 2.25 -22.26 -23.77
N MET A 222 3.55 -22.61 -23.85
CA MET A 222 4.27 -23.26 -22.75
C MET A 222 4.29 -22.38 -21.49
N LEU A 223 4.61 -21.08 -21.63
CA LEU A 223 4.58 -20.12 -20.53
C LEU A 223 3.18 -19.99 -19.91
N VAL A 224 2.16 -19.84 -20.74
CA VAL A 224 0.75 -19.70 -20.30
C VAL A 224 0.26 -20.95 -19.58
N PHE A 225 0.53 -22.15 -20.13
CA PHE A 225 0.12 -23.41 -19.50
C PHE A 225 0.89 -23.68 -18.20
N ARG A 226 2.20 -23.40 -18.13
CA ARG A 226 2.96 -23.52 -16.88
C ARG A 226 2.53 -22.52 -15.81
N PHE A 227 2.17 -21.29 -16.19
CA PHE A 227 1.58 -20.32 -15.26
C PHE A 227 0.24 -20.81 -14.68
N PHE A 228 -0.70 -21.26 -15.51
CA PHE A 228 -1.97 -21.79 -15.02
C PHE A 228 -1.82 -23.10 -14.22
N SER A 229 -0.88 -23.97 -14.61
CA SER A 229 -0.53 -25.17 -13.84
C SER A 229 -0.06 -24.80 -12.43
N GLY A 230 0.92 -23.89 -12.32
CA GLY A 230 1.39 -23.36 -11.04
C GLY A 230 0.30 -22.63 -10.24
N LEU A 231 -0.67 -21.98 -10.90
CA LEU A 231 -1.79 -21.31 -10.23
C LEU A 231 -2.65 -22.32 -9.43
N GLY A 232 -3.05 -23.43 -10.05
CA GLY A 232 -3.77 -24.51 -9.38
C GLY A 232 -2.92 -25.19 -8.30
N GLY A 233 -1.68 -25.54 -8.67
CA GLY A 233 -0.73 -26.25 -7.81
C GLY A 233 -0.23 -25.44 -6.60
N SER A 234 -0.55 -24.14 -6.55
CA SER A 234 -0.26 -23.28 -5.39
C SER A 234 -1.23 -23.44 -4.21
N ALA A 235 -2.43 -24.00 -4.43
CA ALA A 235 -3.45 -24.11 -3.38
C ALA A 235 -3.04 -24.98 -2.17
N PRO A 236 -2.44 -26.17 -2.35
CA PRO A 236 -2.07 -27.05 -1.24
C PRO A 236 -1.12 -26.38 -0.23
N LEU A 237 -0.13 -25.64 -0.74
CA LEU A 237 0.85 -24.87 0.04
C LEU A 237 0.22 -23.88 1.04
N ALA A 238 -0.89 -23.23 0.66
CA ALA A 238 -1.57 -22.24 1.49
C ALA A 238 -2.64 -22.87 2.39
N ILE A 239 -3.45 -23.76 1.82
CA ILE A 239 -4.61 -24.36 2.50
C ILE A 239 -4.16 -25.45 3.48
N GLY A 240 -3.09 -26.19 3.19
CA GLY A 240 -2.60 -27.30 4.00
C GLY A 240 -2.12 -26.91 5.40
N GLY A 241 -1.49 -25.74 5.54
CA GLY A 241 -1.21 -25.14 6.85
C GLY A 241 -2.49 -24.88 7.67
N GLY A 242 -3.59 -24.55 7.00
CA GLY A 242 -4.92 -24.45 7.59
C GLY A 242 -5.48 -25.82 8.01
N VAL A 243 -5.43 -26.84 7.14
CA VAL A 243 -5.88 -28.22 7.46
C VAL A 243 -5.16 -28.78 8.70
N LEU A 244 -3.85 -28.51 8.83
CA LEU A 244 -3.04 -28.90 9.99
C LEU A 244 -3.41 -28.11 11.26
N ALA A 245 -3.77 -26.84 11.13
CA ALA A 245 -4.24 -26.02 12.24
C ALA A 245 -5.64 -26.43 12.72
N ASP A 246 -6.52 -26.83 11.78
CA ASP A 246 -7.85 -27.35 12.04
C ASP A 246 -7.79 -28.69 12.81
N CYS A 247 -6.93 -29.64 12.38
CA CYS A 247 -6.87 -31.01 12.91
C CYS A 247 -6.02 -31.23 14.18
N PHE A 248 -5.02 -30.38 14.47
CA PHE A 248 -4.05 -30.63 15.55
C PHE A 248 -3.92 -29.46 16.53
N HIS A 249 -3.82 -29.81 17.82
CA HIS A 249 -3.45 -28.89 18.90
C HIS A 249 -1.99 -28.42 18.77
N PRO A 250 -1.63 -27.18 19.16
CA PRO A 250 -0.29 -26.62 18.95
C PRO A 250 0.86 -27.45 19.54
N GLU A 251 0.68 -28.14 20.67
CA GLU A 251 1.72 -29.02 21.24
C GLU A 251 1.85 -30.41 20.57
N GLN A 252 0.90 -30.79 19.71
CA GLN A 252 0.92 -32.04 18.94
C GLN A 252 1.28 -31.83 17.46
N ARG A 253 1.16 -30.58 16.96
CA ARG A 253 1.22 -30.24 15.54
C ARG A 253 2.61 -30.41 14.89
N GLY A 254 3.70 -30.34 15.67
CA GLY A 254 5.08 -30.34 15.17
C GLY A 254 5.41 -31.49 14.21
N LYS A 255 5.04 -32.74 14.57
CA LYS A 255 5.24 -33.90 13.69
C LYS A 255 4.46 -33.83 12.37
N ALA A 256 3.25 -33.28 12.39
CA ALA A 256 2.39 -33.19 11.22
C ALA A 256 2.83 -32.06 10.26
N ILE A 257 3.23 -30.90 10.80
CA ILE A 257 3.89 -29.84 10.01
C ILE A 257 5.26 -30.32 9.51
N GLY A 258 6.02 -31.11 10.29
CA GLY A 258 7.32 -31.66 9.85
C GLY A 258 7.24 -32.51 8.58
N ILE A 259 6.17 -33.30 8.42
CA ILE A 259 5.92 -34.09 7.20
C ILE A 259 5.38 -33.21 6.06
N TYR A 260 4.48 -32.29 6.36
CA TYR A 260 3.90 -31.39 5.35
C TYR A 260 4.90 -30.37 4.78
N SER A 261 5.64 -29.65 5.63
CA SER A 261 6.62 -28.62 5.22
C SER A 261 7.85 -29.20 4.52
N LEU A 262 8.02 -30.52 4.53
CA LEU A 262 9.02 -31.23 3.75
C LEU A 262 8.64 -31.34 2.27
N ALA A 263 7.34 -31.50 1.97
CA ALA A 263 6.82 -31.69 0.61
C ALA A 263 7.16 -30.51 -0.35
N PRO A 264 7.00 -29.21 0.03
CA PRO A 264 7.39 -28.08 -0.81
C PRO A 264 8.87 -27.98 -1.18
N LEU A 265 9.75 -28.73 -0.51
CA LEU A 265 11.21 -28.55 -0.57
C LEU A 265 11.94 -29.81 -1.04
N ILE A 266 11.48 -31.03 -0.71
CA ILE A 266 11.95 -32.23 -1.42
C ILE A 266 11.46 -32.24 -2.88
N GLY A 267 10.27 -31.70 -3.18
CA GLY A 267 9.76 -31.67 -4.55
C GLY A 267 10.72 -31.01 -5.57
N PRO A 268 11.25 -29.81 -5.28
CA PRO A 268 12.31 -29.16 -6.08
C PRO A 268 13.61 -29.96 -6.28
N ALA A 269 13.88 -30.99 -5.46
CA ALA A 269 15.04 -31.86 -5.59
C ALA A 269 14.72 -33.20 -6.29
N VAL A 270 13.54 -33.79 -6.04
CA VAL A 270 13.11 -35.04 -6.71
C VAL A 270 12.70 -34.79 -8.16
N GLY A 271 12.16 -33.61 -8.47
CA GLY A 271 11.84 -33.21 -9.84
C GLY A 271 13.01 -33.38 -10.80
N PRO A 272 14.14 -32.67 -10.61
CA PRO A 272 15.27 -32.76 -11.54
C PRO A 272 15.87 -34.17 -11.68
N ILE A 273 15.88 -35.00 -10.63
CA ILE A 273 16.30 -36.41 -10.75
C ILE A 273 15.43 -37.12 -11.79
N ALA A 274 14.10 -37.12 -11.61
CA ALA A 274 13.18 -37.72 -12.58
C ALA A 274 13.25 -37.03 -13.96
N GLY A 275 13.49 -35.73 -13.99
CA GLY A 275 13.60 -34.90 -15.19
C GLY A 275 14.77 -35.30 -16.07
N GLY A 276 15.95 -35.53 -15.50
CA GLY A 276 17.14 -35.97 -16.24
C GLY A 276 16.94 -37.35 -16.89
N PHE A 277 16.46 -38.33 -16.11
CA PHE A 277 16.13 -39.65 -16.64
C PHE A 277 15.05 -39.62 -17.74
N ILE A 278 14.03 -38.76 -17.61
CA ILE A 278 13.00 -38.60 -18.64
C ILE A 278 13.54 -37.89 -19.89
N ALA A 279 14.34 -36.83 -19.73
CA ALA A 279 14.82 -35.99 -20.83
C ALA A 279 15.89 -36.66 -21.70
N GLU A 280 16.68 -37.58 -21.13
CA GLU A 280 17.73 -38.30 -21.87
C GLU A 280 17.22 -39.61 -22.50
N ASN A 281 16.33 -40.35 -21.83
CA ASN A 281 15.80 -41.62 -22.34
C ASN A 281 14.51 -41.45 -23.19
N THR A 282 13.84 -40.30 -23.13
CA THR A 282 12.57 -40.04 -23.84
C THR A 282 12.46 -38.58 -24.28
N THR A 283 11.32 -38.17 -24.87
CA THR A 283 11.06 -36.74 -25.14
C THR A 283 10.73 -35.98 -23.85
N TRP A 284 11.21 -34.74 -23.72
CA TRP A 284 10.86 -33.82 -22.61
C TRP A 284 9.35 -33.73 -22.31
N ARG A 285 8.45 -33.96 -23.27
CA ARG A 285 6.99 -33.96 -23.08
C ARG A 285 6.51 -34.94 -22.00
N TRP A 286 7.25 -36.03 -21.77
CA TRP A 286 6.98 -36.99 -20.70
C TRP A 286 7.20 -36.43 -19.29
N VAL A 287 7.92 -35.32 -19.12
CA VAL A 287 7.97 -34.55 -17.86
C VAL A 287 6.54 -34.20 -17.44
N PHE A 288 5.75 -33.67 -18.37
CA PHE A 288 4.38 -33.25 -18.07
C PHE A 288 3.45 -34.45 -17.92
N TRP A 289 3.53 -35.43 -18.82
CA TRP A 289 2.61 -36.57 -18.80
C TRP A 289 2.82 -37.52 -17.61
N SER A 290 4.06 -37.78 -17.20
CA SER A 290 4.34 -38.64 -16.03
C SER A 290 3.80 -38.07 -14.72
N ILE A 291 4.02 -36.76 -14.48
CA ILE A 291 3.47 -36.07 -13.30
C ILE A 291 1.95 -35.95 -13.38
N SER A 292 1.35 -35.75 -14.55
CA SER A 292 -0.12 -35.76 -14.67
C SER A 292 -0.72 -37.16 -14.38
N ILE A 293 -0.02 -38.26 -14.69
CA ILE A 293 -0.44 -39.62 -14.29
C ILE A 293 -0.33 -39.79 -12.76
N ALA A 294 0.79 -39.38 -12.16
CA ALA A 294 0.98 -39.46 -10.71
C ALA A 294 -0.02 -38.57 -9.95
N ASP A 295 -0.27 -37.35 -10.43
CA ASP A 295 -1.25 -36.43 -9.87
C ASP A 295 -2.67 -36.95 -10.01
N ALA A 296 -3.04 -37.56 -11.14
CA ALA A 296 -4.36 -38.21 -11.28
C ALA A 296 -4.59 -39.30 -10.22
N ALA A 297 -3.55 -40.06 -9.86
CA ALA A 297 -3.64 -41.04 -8.77
C ALA A 297 -3.80 -40.37 -7.39
N ILE A 298 -3.05 -39.29 -7.11
CA ILE A 298 -3.19 -38.51 -5.87
C ILE A 298 -4.57 -37.84 -5.79
N GLN A 299 -5.09 -37.34 -6.91
CA GLN A 299 -6.40 -36.73 -7.07
C GLN A 299 -7.53 -37.73 -6.78
N VAL A 300 -7.43 -38.95 -7.30
CA VAL A 300 -8.38 -40.04 -6.98
C VAL A 300 -8.30 -40.42 -5.49
N PHE A 301 -7.09 -40.62 -4.95
CA PHE A 301 -6.90 -40.93 -3.53
C PHE A 301 -7.47 -39.82 -2.62
N GLY A 302 -7.24 -38.56 -2.99
CA GLY A 302 -7.76 -37.40 -2.26
C GLY A 302 -9.28 -37.34 -2.22
N LEU A 303 -9.99 -37.75 -3.27
CA LEU A 303 -11.46 -37.74 -3.30
C LEU A 303 -12.10 -38.71 -2.28
N PHE A 304 -11.40 -39.79 -1.91
CA PHE A 304 -11.88 -40.75 -0.91
C PHE A 304 -11.40 -40.44 0.52
N PHE A 305 -10.14 -40.01 0.67
CA PHE A 305 -9.50 -39.91 2.00
C PHE A 305 -9.46 -38.50 2.61
N LEU A 306 -9.66 -37.44 1.83
CA LEU A 306 -9.65 -36.06 2.34
C LEU A 306 -11.07 -35.59 2.68
N GLN A 307 -11.30 -35.24 3.95
CA GLN A 307 -12.60 -34.85 4.49
C GLN A 307 -12.56 -33.45 5.10
N GLU A 308 -13.69 -32.75 5.12
CA GLU A 308 -13.73 -31.33 5.46
C GLU A 308 -13.31 -31.05 6.91
N THR A 309 -12.32 -30.17 7.09
CA THR A 309 -11.72 -29.84 8.40
C THR A 309 -12.11 -28.46 8.91
N TRP A 310 -12.70 -27.60 8.07
CA TRP A 310 -13.00 -26.23 8.47
C TRP A 310 -14.15 -26.20 9.50
N ALA A 311 -13.80 -26.02 10.78
CA ALA A 311 -14.74 -26.07 11.90
C ALA A 311 -16.02 -25.21 11.72
N PRO A 312 -15.97 -23.95 11.24
CA PRO A 312 -17.18 -23.17 10.94
C PRO A 312 -18.09 -23.81 9.88
N LYS A 313 -17.52 -24.53 8.91
CA LYS A 313 -18.27 -25.20 7.84
C LYS A 313 -18.96 -26.47 8.35
N LEU A 314 -18.28 -27.22 9.21
CA LEU A 314 -18.87 -28.37 9.91
C LEU A 314 -20.04 -27.93 10.82
N LEU A 315 -19.89 -26.83 11.56
CA LEU A 315 -20.98 -26.26 12.37
C LEU A 315 -22.14 -25.72 11.51
N GLU A 316 -21.90 -25.21 10.30
CA GLU A 316 -22.97 -24.86 9.35
C GLU A 316 -23.76 -26.11 8.90
N VAL A 317 -23.08 -27.25 8.69
CA VAL A 317 -23.73 -28.53 8.37
C VAL A 317 -24.50 -29.09 9.57
N LYS A 318 -23.92 -29.05 10.78
CA LYS A 318 -24.60 -29.42 12.05
C LYS A 318 -25.86 -28.58 12.26
N ALA A 319 -25.77 -27.26 12.14
CA ALA A 319 -26.92 -26.35 12.24
C ALA A 319 -27.99 -26.65 11.18
N ARG A 320 -27.60 -26.91 9.92
CA ARG A 320 -28.54 -27.25 8.84
C ARG A 320 -29.25 -28.59 9.07
N LYS A 321 -28.57 -29.57 9.67
CA LYS A 321 -29.14 -30.85 10.10
C LYS A 321 -30.14 -30.63 11.25
N LEU A 322 -29.72 -29.93 12.31
CA LEU A 322 -30.57 -29.62 13.46
C LEU A 322 -31.83 -28.82 13.09
N ARG A 323 -31.77 -27.88 12.13
CA ARG A 323 -32.97 -27.20 11.59
C ARG A 323 -33.98 -28.19 10.99
N LYS A 324 -33.51 -29.17 10.23
CA LYS A 324 -34.38 -30.21 9.63
C LYS A 324 -34.96 -31.17 10.66
N GLU A 325 -34.21 -31.46 11.72
CA GLU A 325 -34.62 -32.43 12.76
C GLU A 325 -35.50 -31.80 13.85
N THR A 326 -35.35 -30.50 14.12
CA THR A 326 -36.10 -29.78 15.17
C THR A 326 -37.17 -28.82 14.66
N GLY A 327 -37.18 -28.50 13.36
CA GLY A 327 -38.04 -27.47 12.76
C GLY A 327 -37.69 -26.03 13.16
N ASN A 328 -36.65 -25.80 13.97
CA ASN A 328 -36.30 -24.46 14.47
C ASN A 328 -35.33 -23.72 13.54
N ASP A 329 -35.87 -22.96 12.58
CA ASP A 329 -35.10 -22.13 11.64
C ASP A 329 -34.21 -21.06 12.29
N LYS A 330 -34.42 -20.72 13.58
CA LYS A 330 -33.61 -19.72 14.29
C LYS A 330 -32.20 -20.19 14.63
N LEU A 331 -31.94 -21.50 14.65
CA LEU A 331 -30.61 -22.08 14.92
C LEU A 331 -29.59 -21.60 13.89
N TYR A 332 -28.41 -21.10 14.29
CA TYR A 332 -27.40 -20.58 13.37
C TYR A 332 -25.95 -20.85 13.85
N SER A 333 -24.99 -20.93 12.92
CA SER A 333 -23.55 -21.02 13.23
C SER A 333 -22.82 -19.72 12.90
N GLU A 334 -21.55 -19.53 13.34
CA GLU A 334 -20.75 -18.31 13.08
C GLU A 334 -20.74 -17.87 11.60
N LEU A 335 -20.78 -18.82 10.65
CA LEU A 335 -20.76 -18.53 9.20
C LEU A 335 -22.08 -17.94 8.65
N THR A 336 -23.14 -17.95 9.46
CA THR A 336 -24.53 -17.68 9.06
C THR A 336 -24.92 -16.20 9.16
N GLN A 337 -23.94 -15.28 9.16
CA GLN A 337 -24.24 -13.86 8.99
C GLN A 337 -24.88 -13.60 7.61
N ASN A 338 -25.98 -12.83 7.58
CA ASN A 338 -26.76 -12.43 6.40
C ASN A 338 -26.06 -11.34 5.56
N ILE A 339 -24.80 -11.59 5.20
CA ILE A 339 -24.04 -10.78 4.23
C ILE A 339 -23.99 -11.51 2.88
N SER A 340 -24.12 -10.77 1.78
CA SER A 340 -24.23 -11.32 0.43
C SER A 340 -22.99 -12.10 0.00
N LEU A 341 -23.15 -13.01 -0.98
CA LEU A 341 -22.05 -13.81 -1.53
C LEU A 341 -20.88 -12.93 -2.01
N TRP A 342 -21.18 -11.82 -2.68
CA TRP A 342 -20.18 -10.83 -3.13
C TRP A 342 -19.48 -10.12 -1.98
N GLN A 343 -20.17 -9.83 -0.86
CA GLN A 343 -19.53 -9.30 0.35
C GLN A 343 -18.63 -10.35 1.02
N LYS A 344 -19.09 -11.61 1.15
CA LYS A 344 -18.27 -12.73 1.69
C LYS A 344 -16.99 -12.92 0.86
N LEU A 345 -17.12 -12.97 -0.47
CA LEU A 345 -15.98 -13.02 -1.41
C LEU A 345 -15.05 -11.83 -1.25
N ARG A 346 -15.55 -10.58 -1.33
CA ARG A 346 -14.72 -9.37 -1.23
C ARG A 346 -13.97 -9.27 0.11
N ILE A 347 -14.62 -9.58 1.23
CA ILE A 347 -14.01 -9.51 2.56
C ILE A 347 -12.90 -10.55 2.72
N SER A 348 -13.08 -11.78 2.22
CA SER A 348 -12.06 -12.82 2.30
C SER A 348 -10.92 -12.60 1.29
N LEU A 349 -11.20 -12.27 0.02
CA LEU A 349 -10.16 -12.06 -0.99
C LEU A 349 -9.24 -10.87 -0.68
N VAL A 350 -9.73 -9.84 0.03
CA VAL A 350 -8.89 -8.72 0.51
C VAL A 350 -8.04 -9.11 1.74
N ARG A 351 -8.34 -10.23 2.43
CA ARG A 351 -7.67 -10.62 3.69
C ARG A 351 -6.16 -10.80 3.55
N PRO A 352 -5.60 -11.55 2.57
CA PRO A 352 -4.15 -11.72 2.46
C PRO A 352 -3.42 -10.43 2.08
N PHE A 353 -4.01 -9.60 1.20
CA PHE A 353 -3.45 -8.28 0.85
C PHE A 353 -3.42 -7.35 2.08
N LYS A 354 -4.50 -7.29 2.86
CA LYS A 354 -4.53 -6.54 4.11
C LYS A 354 -3.47 -7.06 5.09
N LEU A 355 -3.34 -8.38 5.24
CA LEU A 355 -2.32 -9.00 6.08
C LEU A 355 -0.90 -8.61 5.63
N LEU A 356 -0.60 -8.70 4.33
CA LEU A 356 0.70 -8.33 3.76
C LEU A 356 1.03 -6.84 3.90
N PHE A 357 0.07 -5.95 3.64
CA PHE A 357 0.32 -4.50 3.65
C PHE A 357 0.12 -3.82 5.02
N SER A 358 -0.52 -4.47 6.01
CA SER A 358 -0.82 -3.84 7.31
C SER A 358 -0.38 -4.63 8.55
N GLN A 359 0.41 -5.70 8.42
CA GLN A 359 0.96 -6.44 9.56
C GLN A 359 2.49 -6.50 9.47
N PRO A 360 3.22 -5.65 10.23
CA PRO A 360 4.69 -5.66 10.27
C PRO A 360 5.31 -7.03 10.52
N THR A 361 4.68 -7.89 11.34
CA THR A 361 5.15 -9.28 11.55
C THR A 361 5.16 -10.09 10.25
N ILE A 362 4.10 -9.99 9.45
CA ILE A 362 3.99 -10.69 8.16
C ILE A 362 4.97 -10.11 7.15
N GLN A 363 5.18 -8.79 7.14
CA GLN A 363 6.14 -8.13 6.24
C GLN A 363 7.58 -8.60 6.48
N VAL A 364 8.05 -8.58 7.74
CA VAL A 364 9.42 -9.01 8.07
C VAL A 364 9.62 -10.51 7.81
N CYS A 365 8.61 -11.34 8.12
CA CYS A 365 8.65 -12.77 7.79
C CYS A 365 8.62 -13.02 6.26
N ALA A 366 7.84 -12.26 5.48
CA ALA A 366 7.76 -12.40 4.03
C ALA A 366 9.07 -12.04 3.34
N VAL A 367 9.74 -10.96 3.78
CA VAL A 367 11.06 -10.55 3.27
C VAL A 367 12.13 -11.60 3.57
N TYR A 368 12.18 -12.13 4.80
CA TYR A 368 13.15 -13.18 5.13
C TYR A 368 12.86 -14.51 4.41
N MET A 369 11.58 -14.88 4.23
CA MET A 369 11.21 -16.03 3.40
C MET A 369 11.57 -15.83 1.92
N ALA A 370 11.58 -14.58 1.44
CA ALA A 370 12.06 -14.24 0.09
C ALA A 370 13.58 -14.39 -0.05
N TYR A 371 14.35 -13.89 0.92
CA TYR A 371 15.79 -14.14 1.02
C TYR A 371 16.12 -15.64 0.99
N LEU A 372 15.48 -16.44 1.85
CA LEU A 372 15.71 -17.90 1.89
C LEU A 372 15.35 -18.62 0.58
N TYR A 373 14.19 -18.31 0.00
CA TYR A 373 13.69 -19.05 -1.16
C TYR A 373 14.37 -18.63 -2.47
N GLY A 374 14.71 -17.35 -2.61
CA GLY A 374 15.49 -16.84 -3.74
C GLY A 374 16.88 -17.45 -3.80
N LEU A 375 17.60 -17.48 -2.67
CA LEU A 375 18.93 -18.11 -2.59
C LEU A 375 18.93 -19.59 -2.99
N VAL A 376 17.90 -20.35 -2.59
CA VAL A 376 17.77 -21.75 -3.00
C VAL A 376 17.39 -21.90 -4.46
N TYR A 377 16.48 -21.08 -4.99
CA TYR A 377 16.07 -21.18 -6.39
C TYR A 377 17.17 -20.75 -7.37
N LEU A 378 18.03 -19.82 -6.95
CA LEU A 378 19.27 -19.49 -7.63
C LEU A 378 20.13 -20.76 -7.81
N VAL A 379 20.50 -21.44 -6.73
CA VAL A 379 21.30 -22.68 -6.78
C VAL A 379 20.59 -23.77 -7.59
N ILE A 380 19.30 -24.00 -7.37
CA ILE A 380 18.52 -25.03 -8.08
C ILE A 380 18.47 -24.79 -9.59
N SER A 381 18.51 -23.53 -10.04
CA SER A 381 18.46 -23.18 -11.47
C SER A 381 19.77 -23.42 -12.22
N THR A 382 20.92 -23.32 -11.54
CA THR A 382 22.24 -23.46 -12.17
C THR A 382 22.93 -24.78 -11.80
N PHE A 383 22.38 -25.53 -10.86
CA PHE A 383 22.84 -26.87 -10.47
C PHE A 383 23.16 -27.79 -11.66
N PRO A 384 22.30 -27.96 -12.70
CA PRO A 384 22.59 -28.87 -13.80
C PRO A 384 23.84 -28.43 -14.57
N GLY A 385 24.01 -27.12 -14.76
CA GLY A 385 25.14 -26.52 -15.47
C GLY A 385 26.47 -26.59 -14.73
N LEU A 386 26.50 -26.99 -13.45
CA LEU A 386 27.74 -27.35 -12.78
C LEU A 386 28.23 -28.74 -13.22
N TYR A 387 27.34 -29.73 -13.22
CA TYR A 387 27.73 -31.13 -13.47
C TYR A 387 27.81 -31.47 -14.96
N THR A 388 26.86 -30.94 -15.77
CA THR A 388 26.76 -31.22 -17.22
C THR A 388 27.62 -30.32 -18.11
N SER A 389 28.38 -29.38 -17.53
CA SER A 389 29.26 -28.50 -18.30
C SER A 389 30.67 -29.10 -18.43
N ALA A 390 31.17 -29.13 -19.66
CA ALA A 390 32.56 -29.46 -20.01
C ALA A 390 33.62 -28.55 -19.36
N GLN A 391 33.20 -27.42 -18.75
CA GLN A 391 34.08 -26.56 -17.96
C GLN A 391 34.35 -27.12 -16.55
N TYR A 392 33.54 -28.06 -16.05
CA TYR A 392 33.56 -28.53 -14.67
C TYR A 392 33.64 -30.06 -14.55
N TYR A 393 32.52 -30.79 -14.68
CA TYR A 393 32.49 -32.25 -14.48
C TYR A 393 32.11 -33.08 -15.73
N ASP A 394 31.59 -32.44 -16.79
CA ASP A 394 31.27 -33.07 -18.10
C ASP A 394 30.37 -34.33 -18.04
N GLU A 395 29.40 -34.34 -17.13
CA GLU A 395 28.52 -35.49 -16.89
C GLU A 395 27.25 -35.49 -17.76
N SER A 396 26.70 -36.69 -18.02
CA SER A 396 25.39 -36.83 -18.71
C SER A 396 24.25 -36.16 -17.94
N VAL A 397 23.14 -35.84 -18.64
CA VAL A 397 21.97 -35.17 -18.05
C VAL A 397 21.29 -36.07 -16.99
N GLN A 398 21.35 -37.39 -17.16
CA GLN A 398 20.97 -38.37 -16.13
C GLN A 398 21.81 -38.25 -14.85
N ILE A 399 23.13 -38.16 -14.99
CA ILE A 399 24.06 -38.15 -13.84
C ILE A 399 24.03 -36.77 -13.17
N GLY A 400 24.17 -35.67 -13.92
CA GLY A 400 24.02 -34.31 -13.38
C GLY A 400 22.64 -34.05 -12.73
N GLY A 401 21.58 -34.71 -13.23
CA GLY A 401 20.27 -34.72 -12.59
C GLY A 401 20.22 -35.49 -11.27
N LEU A 402 21.08 -36.51 -11.08
CA LEU A 402 21.12 -37.34 -9.87
C LEU A 402 21.67 -36.57 -8.65
N HIS A 403 22.62 -35.64 -8.84
CA HIS A 403 23.24 -34.87 -7.75
C HIS A 403 22.26 -34.04 -6.92
N TYR A 404 21.06 -33.75 -7.43
CA TYR A 404 19.96 -33.18 -6.64
C TYR A 404 19.54 -34.05 -5.44
N ILE A 405 19.95 -35.33 -5.39
CA ILE A 405 19.83 -36.19 -4.20
C ILE A 405 20.49 -35.56 -2.97
N ALA A 406 21.57 -34.78 -3.14
CA ALA A 406 22.23 -34.05 -2.06
C ALA A 406 21.30 -33.01 -1.42
N LEU A 407 20.57 -32.24 -2.23
CA LEU A 407 19.55 -31.30 -1.76
C LEU A 407 18.39 -32.04 -1.06
N ALA A 408 17.94 -33.19 -1.61
CA ALA A 408 16.89 -34.01 -1.00
C ALA A 408 17.31 -34.56 0.38
N ILE A 409 18.54 -35.06 0.51
CA ILE A 409 19.14 -35.54 1.77
C ILE A 409 19.26 -34.37 2.77
N GLY A 410 19.75 -33.22 2.33
CA GLY A 410 19.86 -32.01 3.15
C GLY A 410 18.52 -31.54 3.70
N TYR A 411 17.49 -31.44 2.85
CA TYR A 411 16.13 -31.09 3.29
C TYR A 411 15.55 -32.13 4.26
N PHE A 412 15.77 -33.42 4.03
CA PHE A 412 15.31 -34.48 4.92
C PHE A 412 15.98 -34.39 6.30
N ILE A 413 17.31 -34.35 6.35
CA ILE A 413 18.08 -34.25 7.60
C ILE A 413 17.72 -32.97 8.36
N GLY A 414 17.68 -31.82 7.66
CA GLY A 414 17.33 -30.54 8.25
C GLY A 414 15.91 -30.50 8.82
N ALA A 415 14.90 -30.99 8.08
CA ALA A 415 13.53 -31.08 8.60
C ALA A 415 13.44 -32.00 9.83
N GLN A 416 14.06 -33.18 9.76
CA GLN A 416 14.02 -34.18 10.84
C GLN A 416 14.76 -33.70 12.10
N GLY A 417 15.86 -32.96 11.94
CA GLY A 417 16.58 -32.30 13.03
C GLY A 417 15.78 -31.14 13.63
N THR A 418 15.44 -30.14 12.81
CA THR A 418 14.77 -28.92 13.28
C THR A 418 13.38 -29.19 13.85
N ALA A 419 12.59 -30.11 13.30
CA ALA A 419 11.28 -30.44 13.88
C ALA A 419 11.40 -31.03 15.30
N ARG A 420 12.37 -31.94 15.53
CA ARG A 420 12.66 -32.48 16.87
C ARG A 420 13.19 -31.41 17.83
N PHE A 421 14.12 -30.59 17.36
CA PHE A 421 14.72 -29.51 18.15
C PHE A 421 13.68 -28.44 18.55
N ASN A 422 12.81 -28.03 17.62
CA ASN A 422 11.75 -27.05 17.85
C ASN A 422 10.71 -27.59 18.86
N ASP A 423 10.26 -28.85 18.73
CA ASP A 423 9.34 -29.45 19.70
C ASP A 423 9.96 -29.60 21.11
N TRP A 424 11.25 -29.97 21.20
CA TRP A 424 12.00 -30.02 22.47
C TRP A 424 12.11 -28.62 23.11
N LEU A 425 12.54 -27.63 22.32
CA LEU A 425 12.75 -26.26 22.76
C LEU A 425 11.43 -25.61 23.20
N TYR A 426 10.37 -25.74 22.40
CA TYR A 426 9.05 -25.19 22.72
C TYR A 426 8.50 -25.76 24.03
N ARG A 427 8.67 -27.08 24.27
CA ARG A 427 8.31 -27.70 25.56
C ARG A 427 9.15 -27.17 26.72
N ARG A 428 10.47 -27.02 26.55
CA ARG A 428 11.39 -26.49 27.58
C ARG A 428 11.06 -25.03 27.94
N LEU A 429 10.75 -24.19 26.95
CA LEU A 429 10.36 -22.79 27.13
C LEU A 429 8.94 -22.65 27.71
N LYS A 430 7.96 -23.47 27.26
CA LYS A 430 6.60 -23.53 27.84
C LYS A 430 6.64 -23.89 29.33
N ARG A 431 7.46 -24.85 29.74
CA ARG A 431 7.68 -25.18 31.18
C ARG A 431 8.27 -24.00 31.96
N ARG A 432 9.30 -23.32 31.43
CA ARG A 432 9.91 -22.12 32.03
C ARG A 432 9.00 -20.87 32.02
N ASN A 433 7.82 -20.93 31.40
CA ASN A 433 6.87 -19.82 31.29
C ASN A 433 5.49 -20.24 31.84
N ASN A 434 5.49 -20.90 33.01
CA ASN A 434 4.31 -21.34 33.78
C ASN A 434 3.24 -22.06 32.93
N GLY A 435 3.67 -22.94 32.02
CA GLY A 435 2.77 -23.68 31.13
C GLY A 435 2.16 -22.88 29.98
N VAL A 436 2.37 -21.57 29.90
CA VAL A 436 1.83 -20.71 28.82
C VAL A 436 2.75 -20.75 27.61
N GLY A 437 2.20 -21.05 26.43
CA GLY A 437 2.91 -21.03 25.15
C GLY A 437 3.01 -19.63 24.55
N LYS A 438 4.13 -19.33 23.88
CA LYS A 438 4.35 -18.08 23.12
C LYS A 438 4.86 -18.44 21.71
N PRO A 439 4.32 -17.86 20.62
CA PRO A 439 4.81 -18.13 19.26
C PRO A 439 6.32 -17.89 19.10
N GLU A 440 6.87 -16.89 19.80
CA GLU A 440 8.29 -16.54 19.77
C GLU A 440 9.21 -17.71 20.20
N PHE A 441 8.71 -18.70 20.94
CA PHE A 441 9.45 -19.92 21.29
C PHE A 441 9.80 -20.81 20.07
N ARG A 442 9.21 -20.55 18.90
CA ARG A 442 9.57 -21.20 17.62
C ARG A 442 10.85 -20.61 17.00
N ILE A 443 11.24 -19.38 17.36
CA ILE A 443 12.28 -18.61 16.66
C ILE A 443 13.72 -19.15 16.86
N PRO A 444 14.19 -19.59 18.04
CA PRO A 444 15.60 -20.00 18.18
C PRO A 444 15.96 -21.27 17.40
N ALA A 445 14.96 -22.00 16.89
CA ALA A 445 15.16 -23.08 15.91
C ALA A 445 15.65 -22.58 14.52
N MET A 446 15.72 -21.26 14.30
CA MET A 446 16.39 -20.63 13.16
C MET A 446 17.92 -20.55 13.30
N ILE A 447 18.50 -20.72 14.49
CA ILE A 447 19.96 -20.58 14.70
C ILE A 447 20.78 -21.53 13.80
N PRO A 448 20.39 -22.81 13.59
CA PRO A 448 21.05 -23.66 12.60
C PRO A 448 21.03 -23.10 11.17
N CYS A 449 19.96 -22.42 10.75
CA CYS A 449 19.87 -21.78 9.42
C CYS A 449 20.93 -20.68 9.24
N ALA A 450 21.17 -19.89 10.29
CA ALA A 450 22.13 -18.80 10.29
C ALA A 450 23.60 -19.27 10.16
N ILE A 451 23.90 -20.49 10.62
CA ILE A 451 25.25 -21.06 10.60
C ILE A 451 25.45 -21.92 9.34
N LEU A 452 24.49 -22.78 9.02
CA LEU A 452 24.61 -23.73 7.90
C LEU A 452 24.60 -23.05 6.53
N LEU A 453 23.80 -21.98 6.33
CA LEU A 453 23.74 -21.33 5.02
C LEU A 453 25.09 -20.75 4.57
N PRO A 454 25.79 -19.88 5.34
CA PRO A 454 27.12 -19.41 4.95
C PRO A 454 28.11 -20.55 4.70
N VAL A 455 28.19 -21.53 5.62
CA VAL A 455 29.11 -22.67 5.51
C VAL A 455 28.86 -23.46 4.22
N GLY A 456 27.59 -23.77 3.93
CA GLY A 456 27.21 -24.50 2.72
C GLY A 456 27.51 -23.72 1.44
N PHE A 457 27.29 -22.40 1.41
CA PHE A 457 27.62 -21.55 0.25
C PHE A 457 29.12 -21.47 -0.02
N PHE A 458 29.95 -21.24 1.00
CA PHE A 458 31.41 -21.24 0.83
C PHE A 458 31.93 -22.63 0.42
N TRP A 459 31.40 -23.70 1.01
CA TRP A 459 31.80 -25.07 0.69
C TRP A 459 31.42 -25.44 -0.75
N TYR A 460 30.15 -25.24 -1.15
CA TYR A 460 29.67 -25.50 -2.51
C TYR A 460 30.45 -24.70 -3.55
N GLY A 461 30.64 -23.39 -3.31
CA GLY A 461 31.35 -22.50 -4.24
C GLY A 461 32.80 -22.90 -4.49
N TRP A 462 33.61 -23.03 -3.43
CA TRP A 462 35.05 -23.27 -3.58
C TRP A 462 35.40 -24.73 -3.92
N SER A 463 34.54 -25.70 -3.60
CA SER A 463 34.74 -27.07 -4.07
C SER A 463 34.40 -27.25 -5.56
N ALA A 464 33.40 -26.52 -6.07
CA ALA A 464 33.10 -26.43 -7.50
C ALA A 464 34.19 -25.67 -8.29
N GLU A 465 34.61 -24.50 -7.79
CA GLU A 465 35.64 -23.67 -8.45
C GLU A 465 37.03 -24.32 -8.46
N GLY A 466 37.33 -25.14 -7.46
CA GLY A 466 38.59 -25.89 -7.37
C GLY A 466 38.57 -27.27 -8.05
N HIS A 467 37.53 -27.58 -8.84
CA HIS A 467 37.32 -28.88 -9.51
C HIS A 467 37.52 -30.09 -8.58
N VAL A 468 37.12 -29.94 -7.32
CA VAL A 468 37.27 -31.00 -6.31
C VAL A 468 36.26 -32.10 -6.61
N PHE A 469 36.59 -33.37 -6.29
CA PHE A 469 35.72 -34.52 -6.51
C PHE A 469 34.24 -34.24 -6.15
N TRP A 470 33.31 -34.56 -7.07
CA TRP A 470 31.91 -34.10 -7.13
C TRP A 470 31.11 -34.18 -5.82
N ILE A 471 31.48 -35.09 -4.91
CA ILE A 471 30.82 -35.23 -3.61
C ILE A 471 31.03 -34.00 -2.70
N MET A 472 32.05 -33.18 -2.96
CA MET A 472 32.32 -31.97 -2.16
C MET A 472 31.33 -30.85 -2.45
N PRO A 473 31.01 -30.51 -3.72
CA PRO A 473 29.82 -29.73 -4.04
C PRO A 473 28.53 -30.30 -3.43
N ASP A 474 28.30 -31.62 -3.54
CA ASP A 474 27.10 -32.26 -2.97
C ASP A 474 26.99 -32.06 -1.46
N ILE A 475 28.08 -32.20 -0.71
CA ILE A 475 28.13 -31.92 0.74
C ILE A 475 27.76 -30.46 1.02
N GLY A 476 28.29 -29.50 0.24
CA GLY A 476 27.92 -28.09 0.34
C GLY A 476 26.43 -27.85 0.07
N ALA A 477 25.90 -28.45 -1.00
CA ALA A 477 24.48 -28.37 -1.37
C ALA A 477 23.55 -28.95 -0.29
N ALA A 478 23.91 -30.12 0.27
CA ALA A 478 23.18 -30.73 1.38
C ALA A 478 23.16 -29.82 2.63
N ILE A 479 24.28 -29.14 2.93
CA ILE A 479 24.37 -28.15 4.02
C ILE A 479 23.48 -26.93 3.74
N ILE A 480 23.47 -26.38 2.51
CA ILE A 480 22.57 -25.28 2.11
C ILE A 480 21.10 -25.67 2.30
N ALA A 481 20.72 -26.86 1.81
CA ALA A 481 19.36 -27.38 1.91
C ALA A 481 18.94 -27.57 3.38
N ALA A 482 19.80 -28.17 4.21
CA ALA A 482 19.58 -28.36 5.65
C ALA A 482 19.45 -27.03 6.41
N GLY A 483 20.24 -26.00 6.03
CA GLY A 483 20.10 -24.64 6.54
C GLY A 483 18.73 -24.04 6.20
N THR A 484 18.37 -24.02 4.90
CA THR A 484 17.15 -23.35 4.42
C THR A 484 15.89 -23.91 5.07
N ILE A 485 15.74 -25.25 5.16
CA ILE A 485 14.57 -25.86 5.79
C ILE A 485 14.44 -25.48 7.27
N ALA A 486 15.56 -25.33 7.99
CA ALA A 486 15.52 -24.94 9.40
C ALA A 486 14.92 -23.53 9.60
N GLY A 487 15.29 -22.57 8.74
CA GLY A 487 14.73 -21.22 8.74
C GLY A 487 13.27 -21.19 8.29
N TYR A 488 12.98 -21.85 7.17
CA TYR A 488 11.64 -21.92 6.56
C TYR A 488 10.61 -22.55 7.52
N TYR A 489 10.94 -23.71 8.10
CA TYR A 489 10.10 -24.42 9.06
C TYR A 489 9.79 -23.55 10.29
N SER A 490 10.80 -22.85 10.83
CA SER A 490 10.65 -22.05 12.05
C SER A 490 9.74 -20.84 11.84
N ILE A 491 9.86 -20.14 10.71
CA ILE A 491 8.99 -19.00 10.37
C ILE A 491 7.58 -19.45 9.98
N GLN A 492 7.45 -20.55 9.23
CA GLN A 492 6.13 -21.09 8.89
C GLN A 492 5.33 -21.47 10.14
N ASN A 493 5.96 -22.13 11.13
CA ASN A 493 5.34 -22.40 12.43
C ASN A 493 5.03 -21.10 13.19
N TYR A 494 5.96 -20.14 13.25
CA TYR A 494 5.73 -18.85 13.92
C TYR A 494 4.52 -18.09 13.37
N ILE A 495 4.35 -18.06 12.04
CA ILE A 495 3.20 -17.38 11.39
C ILE A 495 1.89 -18.15 11.63
N ILE A 496 1.90 -19.48 11.59
CA ILE A 496 0.71 -20.30 11.89
C ILE A 496 0.28 -20.14 13.36
N ASP A 497 1.23 -20.14 14.29
CA ASP A 497 0.97 -19.95 15.73
C ASP A 497 0.60 -18.48 16.07
N CYS A 498 0.97 -17.50 15.22
CA CYS A 498 0.54 -16.09 15.36
C CYS A 498 -0.87 -15.78 14.81
N TYR A 499 -1.37 -16.53 13.82
CA TYR A 499 -2.59 -16.19 13.06
C TYR A 499 -3.57 -17.37 12.96
N THR A 500 -3.84 -18.05 14.08
CA THR A 500 -4.46 -19.39 14.08
C THR A 500 -5.81 -19.49 13.35
N LYS A 501 -6.74 -18.52 13.48
CA LYS A 501 -8.06 -18.56 12.81
C LYS A 501 -7.97 -18.24 11.30
N TYR A 502 -6.87 -17.66 10.82
CA TYR A 502 -6.66 -17.25 9.43
C TYR A 502 -5.32 -17.73 8.86
N ALA A 503 -4.86 -18.90 9.31
CA ALA A 503 -3.52 -19.41 9.01
C ALA A 503 -3.28 -19.57 7.50
N ALA A 504 -4.30 -19.98 6.72
CA ALA A 504 -4.17 -20.10 5.27
C ALA A 504 -4.02 -18.73 4.59
N SER A 505 -4.80 -17.72 5.00
CA SER A 505 -4.62 -16.34 4.54
C SER A 505 -3.27 -15.72 4.94
N ALA A 506 -2.71 -16.07 6.10
CA ALA A 506 -1.41 -15.59 6.55
C ALA A 506 -0.23 -16.28 5.83
N VAL A 507 -0.32 -17.60 5.61
CA VAL A 507 0.66 -18.36 4.80
C VAL A 507 0.62 -17.93 3.33
N ALA A 508 -0.55 -17.59 2.79
CA ALA A 508 -0.68 -16.97 1.48
C ALA A 508 0.04 -15.61 1.40
N ALA A 509 -0.14 -14.74 2.40
CA ALA A 509 0.49 -13.42 2.45
C ALA A 509 2.03 -13.49 2.43
N ILE A 510 2.66 -14.34 3.25
CA ILE A 510 4.13 -14.52 3.22
C ILE A 510 4.65 -15.23 1.95
N THR A 511 3.76 -15.92 1.22
CA THR A 511 4.13 -16.66 -0.01
C THR A 511 4.32 -15.74 -1.21
N VAL A 512 3.75 -14.52 -1.21
CA VAL A 512 3.92 -13.57 -2.32
C VAL A 512 5.40 -13.24 -2.53
N CYS A 513 6.05 -12.67 -1.51
CA CYS A 513 7.45 -12.24 -1.61
C CYS A 513 8.39 -13.43 -1.88
N ARG A 514 8.15 -14.59 -1.26
CA ARG A 514 8.99 -15.79 -1.47
C ARG A 514 8.91 -16.31 -2.91
N SER A 515 7.72 -16.27 -3.51
CA SER A 515 7.51 -16.75 -4.88
C SER A 515 7.98 -15.73 -5.92
N LEU A 516 7.92 -14.43 -5.63
CA LEU A 516 8.56 -13.41 -6.46
C LEU A 516 10.09 -13.56 -6.48
N ALA A 517 10.72 -13.87 -5.34
CA ALA A 517 12.15 -14.17 -5.30
C ALA A 517 12.51 -15.48 -6.04
N GLY A 518 11.72 -16.56 -5.83
CA GLY A 518 11.91 -17.82 -6.56
C GLY A 518 11.63 -17.74 -8.06
N PHE A 519 10.85 -16.75 -8.51
CA PHE A 519 10.68 -16.40 -9.92
C PHE A 519 11.89 -15.63 -10.47
N GLY A 520 12.30 -14.55 -9.77
CA GLY A 520 13.27 -13.58 -10.29
C GLY A 520 14.74 -14.00 -10.17
N PHE A 521 15.11 -14.77 -9.15
CA PHE A 521 16.52 -15.14 -8.92
C PHE A 521 17.11 -16.04 -10.04
N PRO A 522 16.40 -17.07 -10.55
CA PRO A 522 16.84 -17.84 -11.72
C PRO A 522 17.14 -17.00 -12.98
N LEU A 523 16.42 -15.89 -13.18
CA LEU A 523 16.55 -15.08 -14.40
C LEU A 523 17.92 -14.38 -14.54
N PHE A 524 18.64 -14.18 -13.43
CA PHE A 524 20.01 -13.62 -13.44
C PHE A 524 21.08 -14.62 -12.99
N ALA A 525 20.70 -15.81 -12.49
CA ALA A 525 21.65 -16.77 -11.93
C ALA A 525 22.75 -17.21 -12.93
N PRO A 526 22.45 -17.54 -14.20
CA PRO A 526 23.49 -17.87 -15.18
C PRO A 526 24.45 -16.71 -15.45
N ALA A 527 23.92 -15.48 -15.57
CA ALA A 527 24.73 -14.28 -15.79
C ALA A 527 25.66 -13.99 -14.58
N MET A 528 25.21 -14.27 -13.36
CA MET A 528 26.00 -14.11 -12.15
C MET A 528 27.19 -15.08 -12.11
N TYR A 529 26.96 -16.38 -12.34
CA TYR A 529 28.06 -17.36 -12.33
C TYR A 529 29.00 -17.21 -13.54
N ASN A 530 28.48 -16.85 -14.72
CA ASN A 530 29.33 -16.54 -15.89
C ASN A 530 30.26 -15.33 -15.65
N ALA A 531 29.90 -14.41 -14.74
CA ALA A 531 30.70 -13.23 -14.41
C ALA A 531 31.62 -13.41 -13.20
N LEU A 532 31.33 -14.35 -12.28
CA LEU A 532 32.01 -14.50 -10.99
C LEU A 532 32.59 -15.89 -10.70
N GLY A 533 32.33 -16.90 -11.55
CA GLY A 533 32.56 -18.30 -11.22
C GLY A 533 31.64 -18.80 -10.08
N TYR A 534 31.68 -20.10 -9.81
CA TYR A 534 30.99 -20.69 -8.66
C TYR A 534 31.65 -20.29 -7.33
N GLY A 535 32.96 -20.06 -7.31
CA GLY A 535 33.73 -19.65 -6.12
C GLY A 535 33.29 -18.30 -5.57
N TRP A 536 33.49 -17.22 -6.32
CA TRP A 536 33.06 -15.88 -5.89
C TRP A 536 31.55 -15.69 -5.97
N GLY A 537 30.88 -16.29 -6.96
CA GLY A 537 29.42 -16.25 -7.09
C GLY A 537 28.72 -16.75 -5.81
N ASN A 538 29.08 -17.93 -5.30
CA ASN A 538 28.52 -18.42 -4.04
C ASN A 538 29.10 -17.72 -2.80
N SER A 539 30.34 -17.23 -2.84
CA SER A 539 30.90 -16.44 -1.73
C SER A 539 30.09 -15.17 -1.45
N VAL A 540 29.62 -14.47 -2.49
CA VAL A 540 28.70 -13.34 -2.36
C VAL A 540 27.40 -13.77 -1.67
N LEU A 541 26.82 -14.90 -2.06
CA LEU A 541 25.62 -15.45 -1.39
C LEU A 541 25.89 -15.83 0.07
N GLY A 542 27.09 -16.35 0.38
CA GLY A 542 27.57 -16.63 1.73
C GLY A 542 27.66 -15.37 2.60
N PHE A 543 28.25 -14.28 2.10
CA PHE A 543 28.30 -13.00 2.81
C PHE A 543 26.91 -12.38 3.01
N ILE A 544 26.02 -12.45 2.01
CA ILE A 544 24.61 -12.05 2.15
C ILE A 544 23.91 -12.91 3.23
N ALA A 545 24.20 -14.21 3.27
CA ALA A 545 23.67 -15.11 4.29
C ALA A 545 24.22 -14.83 5.70
N ILE A 546 25.45 -14.32 5.85
CA ILE A 546 25.94 -13.80 7.13
C ILE A 546 25.15 -12.53 7.49
N ALA A 547 25.14 -11.53 6.61
CA ALA A 547 24.57 -10.20 6.87
C ALA A 547 23.06 -10.22 7.19
N ILE A 548 22.29 -11.09 6.54
CA ILE A 548 20.83 -11.21 6.75
C ILE A 548 20.50 -12.37 7.69
N GLY A 549 21.19 -13.51 7.54
CA GLY A 549 20.85 -14.75 8.25
C GLY A 549 21.24 -14.74 9.73
N VAL A 550 22.41 -14.20 10.09
CA VAL A 550 22.91 -14.21 11.48
C VAL A 550 22.15 -13.25 12.40
N PRO A 551 21.82 -11.99 12.02
CA PRO A 551 21.03 -11.11 12.88
C PRO A 551 19.57 -11.55 13.02
N ALA A 552 18.98 -12.24 12.04
CA ALA A 552 17.54 -12.47 11.99
C ALA A 552 16.96 -13.23 13.21
N PRO A 553 17.53 -14.35 13.71
CA PRO A 553 17.03 -15.02 14.90
C PRO A 553 17.00 -14.11 16.14
N TRP A 554 18.00 -13.24 16.31
CA TRP A 554 18.06 -12.27 17.41
C TRP A 554 17.03 -11.15 17.24
N ILE A 555 16.86 -10.62 16.02
CA ILE A 555 15.86 -9.60 15.70
C ILE A 555 14.44 -10.13 15.95
N PHE A 556 14.11 -11.34 15.45
CA PHE A 556 12.82 -11.97 15.68
C PHE A 556 12.59 -12.31 17.16
N TRP A 557 13.62 -12.73 17.90
CA TRP A 557 13.49 -13.02 19.34
C TRP A 557 13.28 -11.74 20.17
N LYS A 558 14.08 -10.69 19.95
CA LYS A 558 14.04 -9.44 20.72
C LYS A 558 12.85 -8.55 20.37
N TYR A 559 12.43 -8.51 19.11
CA TYR A 559 11.40 -7.59 18.63
C TYR A 559 10.11 -8.29 18.16
N GLY A 560 10.03 -9.62 18.12
CA GLY A 560 8.86 -10.36 17.66
C GLY A 560 7.57 -10.03 18.41
N THR A 561 7.65 -9.89 19.74
CA THR A 561 6.52 -9.43 20.59
C THR A 561 6.06 -8.03 20.21
N THR A 562 6.99 -7.08 20.03
CA THR A 562 6.72 -5.70 19.64
C THR A 562 6.14 -5.60 18.22
N LEU A 563 6.64 -6.41 17.27
CA LEU A 563 6.09 -6.51 15.91
C LEU A 563 4.66 -7.05 15.94
N ARG A 564 4.41 -8.08 16.75
CA ARG A 564 3.06 -8.66 16.95
C ARG A 564 2.10 -7.65 17.59
N GLN A 565 2.51 -6.95 18.64
CA GLN A 565 1.72 -5.89 19.28
C GLN A 565 1.40 -4.73 18.30
N LYS A 566 2.37 -4.24 17.53
CA LYS A 566 2.13 -3.24 16.47
C LYS A 566 1.16 -3.76 15.41
N SER A 567 1.25 -5.04 15.05
CA SER A 567 0.31 -5.69 14.11
C SER A 567 -1.12 -5.74 14.67
N HIS A 568 -1.31 -6.07 15.96
CA HIS A 568 -2.63 -5.96 16.61
C HIS A 568 -3.18 -4.52 16.57
N GLN A 569 -2.38 -3.53 16.95
CA GLN A 569 -2.84 -2.13 17.02
C GLN A 569 -3.17 -1.55 15.63
N CYS A 570 -2.44 -1.96 14.58
CA CYS A 570 -2.78 -1.63 13.19
C CYS A 570 -4.11 -2.27 12.75
N SER A 571 -4.40 -3.49 13.20
CA SER A 571 -5.67 -4.17 12.91
C SER A 571 -6.89 -3.43 13.48
N VAL A 572 -6.76 -2.88 14.70
CA VAL A 572 -7.78 -2.05 15.37
C VAL A 572 -8.01 -0.74 14.62
N ASN A 573 -6.95 -0.05 14.20
CA ASN A 573 -7.10 1.18 13.41
C ASN A 573 -7.83 0.93 12.08
N MET A 574 -7.57 -0.19 11.40
CA MET A 574 -8.29 -0.54 10.17
C MET A 574 -9.70 -1.12 10.42
N LYS A 575 -10.06 -1.43 11.68
CA LYS A 575 -11.43 -1.80 12.10
C LYS A 575 -12.36 -0.58 11.99
N SER A 576 -11.86 0.60 12.36
CA SER A 576 -12.51 1.90 12.14
C SER A 576 -12.78 2.13 10.64
N ILE A 577 -11.72 2.13 9.83
CA ILE A 577 -11.76 2.44 8.39
C ILE A 577 -12.74 1.53 7.62
N LEU A 578 -12.70 0.21 7.85
CA LEU A 578 -13.53 -0.74 7.10
C LEU A 578 -15.02 -0.70 7.47
N THR A 579 -15.36 -0.27 8.69
CA THR A 579 -16.76 -0.11 9.11
C THR A 579 -17.47 0.96 8.26
N THR A 580 -16.75 2.04 7.92
CA THR A 580 -17.23 3.09 7.02
C THR A 580 -17.40 2.60 5.58
N VAL A 581 -16.47 1.77 5.08
CA VAL A 581 -16.53 1.18 3.73
C VAL A 581 -17.67 0.16 3.59
N ALA A 582 -17.98 -0.61 4.63
CA ALA A 582 -19.04 -1.63 4.59
C ALA A 582 -20.42 -1.03 4.27
N ARG A 583 -20.77 0.12 4.89
CA ARG A 583 -22.05 0.82 4.67
C ARG A 583 -22.29 1.17 3.19
N LYS A 584 -21.26 1.56 2.44
CA LYS A 584 -21.38 1.89 1.00
C LYS A 584 -21.68 0.68 0.09
N SER A 585 -21.63 -0.55 0.60
CA SER A 585 -21.88 -1.77 -0.21
C SER A 585 -23.35 -2.22 -0.24
N ALA A 586 -24.15 -1.90 0.78
CA ALA A 586 -25.56 -2.34 0.87
C ALA A 586 -26.47 -1.68 -0.18
N VAL A 587 -26.18 -0.42 -0.54
CA VAL A 587 -26.99 0.41 -1.45
C VAL A 587 -27.02 -0.15 -2.89
N ARG A 588 -26.06 -1.02 -3.27
CA ARG A 588 -25.85 -1.42 -4.67
C ARG A 588 -26.57 -2.70 -5.11
N SER A 589 -27.35 -3.36 -4.24
CA SER A 589 -28.01 -4.64 -4.54
C SER A 589 -29.46 -4.53 -5.03
N GLN A 590 -30.03 -3.32 -5.07
CA GLN A 590 -31.47 -3.11 -5.31
C GLN A 590 -31.82 -2.69 -6.75
N ILE A 591 -30.83 -2.55 -7.65
CA ILE A 591 -31.01 -2.00 -9.01
C ILE A 591 -30.37 -2.93 -10.07
N GLN A 592 -30.88 -4.17 -10.22
CA GLN A 592 -30.62 -4.98 -11.44
C GLN A 592 -31.59 -6.16 -11.65
N ARG A 593 -32.86 -5.87 -11.98
CA ARG A 593 -33.78 -6.83 -12.65
C ARG A 593 -34.81 -6.13 -13.54
N SER A 594 -34.45 -5.88 -14.81
CA SER A 594 -35.41 -5.81 -15.94
C SER A 594 -34.68 -5.59 -17.29
N ASN A 595 -35.36 -5.99 -18.36
CA ASN A 595 -35.22 -5.55 -19.75
C ASN A 595 -33.88 -5.80 -20.49
N HIS A 596 -33.80 -6.99 -21.10
CA HIS A 596 -33.23 -7.12 -22.44
C HIS A 596 -34.10 -6.38 -23.49
N LEU A 597 -33.55 -6.20 -24.71
CA LEU A 597 -34.26 -5.86 -25.95
C LEU A 597 -34.98 -4.49 -26.00
N ARG A 598 -34.24 -3.47 -26.44
CA ARG A 598 -34.57 -2.72 -27.67
C ARG A 598 -33.41 -1.85 -28.14
N ILE A 599 -32.91 -2.12 -29.35
CA ILE A 599 -32.08 -1.19 -30.13
C ILE A 599 -32.97 -0.70 -31.27
N LEU A 600 -33.11 0.63 -31.42
CA LEU A 600 -33.13 1.40 -32.69
C LEU A 600 -33.63 2.82 -32.44
N ARG A 601 -33.06 3.79 -33.17
CA ARG A 601 -33.52 5.19 -33.33
C ARG A 601 -33.68 6.00 -32.02
N ALA A 602 -32.57 6.51 -31.50
CA ALA A 602 -32.60 7.76 -30.73
C ALA A 602 -32.63 8.94 -31.70
N GLY A 603 -33.76 9.66 -31.77
CA GLY A 603 -33.80 10.99 -32.35
C GLY A 603 -33.32 12.04 -31.34
N TYR A 604 -32.82 13.19 -31.82
CA TYR A 604 -32.49 14.32 -30.95
C TYR A 604 -33.78 14.94 -30.39
N ALA A 605 -34.18 14.46 -29.20
CA ALA A 605 -35.19 15.08 -28.37
C ALA A 605 -34.51 15.79 -27.20
N SER A 606 -35.00 16.97 -26.82
CA SER A 606 -34.48 17.76 -25.71
C SER A 606 -34.43 16.92 -24.42
N MET A 607 -33.22 16.64 -23.92
CA MET A 607 -33.04 15.93 -22.66
C MET A 607 -33.29 16.91 -21.51
N ASN A 608 -34.29 16.62 -20.68
CA ASN A 608 -34.58 17.38 -19.47
C ASN A 608 -33.33 17.44 -18.57
N HIS A 609 -32.76 18.63 -18.40
CA HIS A 609 -31.78 18.89 -17.34
C HIS A 609 -32.46 18.72 -15.97
N SER A 610 -32.23 17.58 -15.34
CA SER A 610 -32.74 17.23 -14.01
C SER A 610 -31.60 17.00 -13.03
N VAL A 611 -31.41 17.93 -12.09
CA VAL A 611 -30.38 17.86 -11.05
C VAL A 611 -30.73 16.76 -10.04
N PRO A 612 -29.84 15.79 -9.77
CA PRO A 612 -30.07 14.79 -8.72
C PRO A 612 -30.05 15.44 -7.32
N PRO A 613 -31.02 15.15 -6.43
CA PRO A 613 -31.03 15.74 -5.09
C PRO A 613 -29.84 15.29 -4.25
N LEU A 614 -29.34 16.18 -3.38
CA LEU A 614 -28.35 15.84 -2.36
C LEU A 614 -28.97 14.90 -1.32
N ALA A 615 -28.20 13.92 -0.84
CA ALA A 615 -28.60 13.06 0.27
C ALA A 615 -28.46 13.81 1.60
N ASP A 616 -27.36 14.54 1.80
CA ASP A 616 -27.26 15.57 2.83
C ASP A 616 -27.51 16.97 2.25
N LYS A 617 -28.75 17.45 2.40
CA LYS A 617 -29.17 18.80 2.00
C LYS A 617 -28.40 19.91 2.73
N SER A 618 -27.85 19.65 3.92
CA SER A 618 -27.18 20.67 4.73
C SER A 618 -25.75 21.00 4.26
N LEU A 619 -25.26 20.31 3.22
CA LEU A 619 -24.04 20.69 2.49
C LEU A 619 -24.27 21.87 1.53
N PHE A 620 -25.51 22.11 1.08
CA PHE A 620 -25.85 23.30 0.32
C PHE A 620 -25.99 24.51 1.27
N LYS A 621 -25.35 25.63 0.93
CA LYS A 621 -25.19 26.80 1.79
C LYS A 621 -25.18 28.07 0.93
N GLU A 622 -26.16 28.94 1.15
CA GLU A 622 -26.27 30.26 0.51
C GLU A 622 -25.69 31.39 1.40
N GLN A 623 -24.65 31.05 2.17
CA GLN A 623 -24.05 31.90 3.19
C GLN A 623 -22.53 31.69 3.23
N ALA A 624 -21.79 32.74 3.59
CA ALA A 624 -20.35 32.67 3.85
C ALA A 624 -20.07 32.08 5.24
N TYR A 625 -18.84 31.60 5.47
CA TYR A 625 -18.43 31.01 6.75
C TYR A 625 -17.36 31.88 7.42
N ILE A 626 -17.72 32.62 8.46
CA ILE A 626 -16.80 33.53 9.18
C ILE A 626 -16.88 33.24 10.68
N ASN A 627 -15.72 33.10 11.33
CA ASN A 627 -15.60 32.83 12.76
C ASN A 627 -16.51 31.70 13.29
N GLY A 628 -16.58 30.59 12.55
CA GLY A 628 -17.40 29.43 12.94
C GLY A 628 -18.91 29.59 12.71
N LYS A 629 -19.36 30.68 12.08
CA LYS A 629 -20.78 31.01 11.84
C LYS A 629 -21.08 31.16 10.35
N TRP A 630 -22.31 30.83 9.98
CA TRP A 630 -22.87 31.12 8.67
C TRP A 630 -23.45 32.54 8.65
N VAL A 631 -23.03 33.36 7.67
CA VAL A 631 -23.34 34.80 7.63
C VAL A 631 -23.64 35.30 6.21
N GLY A 632 -24.50 36.33 6.12
CA GLY A 632 -24.65 37.17 4.92
C GLY A 632 -23.66 38.35 4.94
N ALA A 633 -23.60 39.11 3.85
CA ALA A 633 -22.78 40.31 3.75
C ALA A 633 -23.40 41.46 4.57
N LYS A 634 -22.57 42.33 5.16
CA LYS A 634 -23.02 43.52 5.89
C LYS A 634 -23.90 44.46 5.06
N SER A 635 -23.65 44.52 3.75
CA SER A 635 -24.42 45.30 2.77
C SER A 635 -25.83 44.74 2.50
N GLY A 636 -26.12 43.51 2.95
CA GLY A 636 -27.31 42.75 2.55
C GLY A 636 -27.30 42.27 1.10
N GLN A 637 -26.25 42.55 0.33
CA GLN A 637 -26.19 42.23 -1.09
C GLN A 637 -25.79 40.76 -1.34
N THR A 638 -26.31 40.22 -2.43
CA THR A 638 -26.05 38.87 -2.93
C THR A 638 -25.78 38.89 -4.44
N PHE A 639 -25.14 37.84 -4.94
CA PHE A 639 -25.09 37.51 -6.36
C PHE A 639 -25.73 36.14 -6.61
N GLU A 640 -26.29 35.96 -7.80
CA GLU A 640 -26.86 34.69 -8.25
C GLU A 640 -25.77 33.80 -8.84
N VAL A 641 -25.85 32.49 -8.57
CA VAL A 641 -25.02 31.46 -9.20
C VAL A 641 -25.92 30.65 -10.13
N THR A 642 -25.50 30.48 -11.38
CA THR A 642 -26.28 29.77 -12.41
C THR A 642 -25.58 28.49 -12.86
N ASP A 643 -26.35 27.48 -13.23
CA ASP A 643 -25.83 26.25 -13.84
C ASP A 643 -25.31 26.56 -15.26
N PRO A 644 -24.02 26.34 -15.57
CA PRO A 644 -23.47 26.64 -16.87
C PRO A 644 -23.98 25.72 -17.98
N ALA A 645 -24.74 24.65 -17.70
CA ALA A 645 -25.37 23.81 -18.71
C ALA A 645 -26.76 24.32 -19.15
N SER A 646 -27.58 24.85 -18.25
CA SER A 646 -28.96 25.28 -18.54
C SER A 646 -29.24 26.76 -18.31
N HIS A 647 -28.25 27.52 -17.82
CA HIS A 647 -28.34 28.93 -17.41
C HIS A 647 -29.44 29.24 -16.37
N LYS A 648 -29.91 28.22 -15.64
CA LYS A 648 -30.89 28.37 -14.56
C LYS A 648 -30.21 28.73 -13.24
N PRO A 649 -30.85 29.54 -12.37
CA PRO A 649 -30.37 29.78 -11.02
C PRO A 649 -30.24 28.48 -10.22
N ILE A 650 -29.11 28.33 -9.52
CA ILE A 650 -28.87 27.29 -8.50
C ILE A 650 -29.32 27.80 -7.14
N GLY A 651 -28.98 29.06 -6.85
CA GLY A 651 -29.19 29.77 -5.60
C GLY A 651 -28.37 31.05 -5.58
N SER A 652 -28.25 31.66 -4.41
CA SER A 652 -27.56 32.92 -4.19
C SER A 652 -26.37 32.78 -3.23
N MET A 653 -25.43 33.72 -3.29
CA MET A 653 -24.35 33.85 -2.31
C MET A 653 -24.13 35.32 -1.92
N PRO A 654 -23.64 35.60 -0.70
CA PRO A 654 -23.32 36.97 -0.28
C PRO A 654 -22.27 37.64 -1.16
N GLU A 655 -22.51 38.88 -1.58
CA GLU A 655 -21.53 39.73 -2.26
C GLU A 655 -20.73 40.50 -1.20
N MET A 656 -19.73 39.84 -0.63
CA MET A 656 -18.94 40.38 0.49
C MET A 656 -18.16 41.62 0.09
N SER A 657 -18.10 42.60 1.00
CA SER A 657 -17.30 43.81 0.85
C SER A 657 -15.87 43.63 1.39
N LYS A 658 -15.04 44.65 1.18
CA LYS A 658 -13.77 44.83 1.91
C LYS A 658 -13.94 44.70 3.44
N GLU A 659 -15.00 45.28 4.01
CA GLU A 659 -15.24 45.24 5.47
C GLU A 659 -15.53 43.82 5.96
N ASP A 660 -16.29 43.03 5.19
CA ASP A 660 -16.56 41.62 5.51
C ASP A 660 -15.29 40.75 5.42
N ALA A 661 -14.39 41.06 4.47
CA ALA A 661 -13.08 40.43 4.36
C ALA A 661 -12.16 40.78 5.55
N GLU A 662 -12.17 42.04 5.99
CA GLU A 662 -11.44 42.50 7.18
C GLU A 662 -11.94 41.82 8.46
N LEU A 663 -13.25 41.57 8.60
CA LEU A 663 -13.81 40.77 9.69
C LEU A 663 -13.29 39.32 9.67
N ALA A 664 -13.22 38.69 8.49
CA ALA A 664 -12.66 37.35 8.35
C ALA A 664 -11.15 37.29 8.68
N ILE A 665 -10.39 38.32 8.28
CA ILE A 665 -8.97 38.47 8.63
C ILE A 665 -8.80 38.65 10.15
N LYS A 666 -9.66 39.44 10.80
CA LYS A 666 -9.65 39.58 12.26
C LYS A 666 -9.95 38.24 12.95
N ALA A 667 -10.98 37.51 12.52
CA ALA A 667 -11.32 36.20 13.08
C ALA A 667 -10.17 35.19 12.95
N ALA A 668 -9.47 35.18 11.82
CA ALA A 668 -8.26 34.37 11.63
C ALA A 668 -7.11 34.78 12.55
N ALA A 669 -6.94 36.08 12.81
CA ALA A 669 -5.93 36.58 13.73
C ALA A 669 -6.24 36.26 15.19
N ASP A 670 -7.50 36.43 15.61
CA ASP A 670 -7.97 36.14 16.98
C ASP A 670 -7.80 34.65 17.34
N ALA A 671 -8.02 33.75 16.37
CA ALA A 671 -7.89 32.30 16.56
C ALA A 671 -6.43 31.79 16.55
N LEU A 672 -5.51 32.49 15.87
CA LEU A 672 -4.14 32.04 15.64
C LEU A 672 -3.33 31.75 16.93
N PRO A 673 -3.33 32.60 17.98
CA PRO A 673 -2.54 32.37 19.19
C PRO A 673 -2.90 31.10 19.97
N ALA A 674 -4.13 30.60 19.82
CA ALA A 674 -4.55 29.31 20.35
C ALA A 674 -4.21 28.17 19.38
N PHE A 675 -4.59 28.31 18.09
CA PHE A 675 -4.41 27.25 17.11
C PHE A 675 -2.93 26.89 16.88
N ARG A 676 -2.02 27.87 16.84
CA ARG A 676 -0.57 27.62 16.67
C ARG A 676 0.10 26.90 17.84
N ARG A 677 -0.57 26.79 19.00
CA ARG A 677 -0.11 26.07 20.19
C ARG A 677 -0.64 24.63 20.28
N THR A 678 -1.55 24.22 19.40
CA THR A 678 -1.93 22.81 19.26
C THR A 678 -0.73 21.96 18.84
N THR A 679 -0.72 20.70 19.23
CA THR A 679 0.27 19.74 18.73
C THR A 679 -0.01 19.40 17.26
N ALA A 680 1.04 19.07 16.51
CA ALA A 680 0.91 18.58 15.14
C ALA A 680 -0.01 17.35 15.03
N ARG A 681 -0.09 16.52 16.08
CA ARG A 681 -0.98 15.34 16.15
C ARG A 681 -2.46 15.70 16.38
N GLU A 682 -2.78 16.86 16.94
CA GLU A 682 -4.16 17.35 17.00
C GLU A 682 -4.63 17.85 15.64
N ARG A 683 -3.82 18.69 14.98
CA ARG A 683 -4.12 19.18 13.62
C ARG A 683 -4.21 18.03 12.60
N SER A 684 -3.30 17.06 12.71
CA SER A 684 -3.37 15.77 11.99
C SER A 684 -4.73 15.08 12.17
N ARG A 685 -5.22 14.90 13.40
CA ARG A 685 -6.53 14.28 13.67
C ARG A 685 -7.71 15.08 13.10
N MET A 686 -7.65 16.41 13.15
CA MET A 686 -8.68 17.28 12.55
C MET A 686 -8.72 17.13 11.02
N LEU A 687 -7.56 17.23 10.35
CA LEU A 687 -7.44 17.08 8.89
C LEU A 687 -7.87 15.67 8.43
N ARG A 688 -7.47 14.61 9.15
CA ARG A 688 -7.87 13.23 8.85
C ARG A 688 -9.37 13.01 9.00
N LYS A 689 -10.04 13.69 9.95
CA LYS A 689 -11.49 13.66 10.09
C LYS A 689 -12.20 14.46 8.99
N TRP A 690 -11.64 15.58 8.55
CA TRP A 690 -12.17 16.36 7.40
C TRP A 690 -12.06 15.56 6.09
N TYR A 691 -10.91 14.90 5.85
CA TYR A 691 -10.75 13.91 4.79
C TYR A 691 -11.86 12.85 4.80
N GLN A 692 -12.10 12.21 5.95
CA GLN A 692 -13.10 11.14 6.05
C GLN A 692 -14.51 11.68 5.74
N LEU A 693 -14.83 12.87 6.24
CA LEU A 693 -16.09 13.55 5.94
C LEU A 693 -16.25 13.87 4.44
N MET A 694 -15.19 14.27 3.73
CA MET A 694 -15.24 14.43 2.27
C MET A 694 -15.45 13.09 1.56
N VAL A 695 -14.72 12.04 1.94
CA VAL A 695 -14.85 10.68 1.39
C VAL A 695 -16.25 10.12 1.62
N ASP A 696 -16.85 10.39 2.78
CA ASP A 696 -18.19 9.91 3.13
C ASP A 696 -19.26 10.60 2.28
N ASN A 697 -19.19 11.92 2.15
CA ASN A 697 -20.13 12.76 1.38
C ASN A 697 -19.76 12.93 -0.12
N ALA A 698 -18.83 12.12 -0.64
CA ALA A 698 -18.20 12.36 -1.94
C ALA A 698 -19.18 12.42 -3.13
N ASP A 699 -20.27 11.66 -3.09
CA ASP A 699 -21.30 11.69 -4.14
C ASP A 699 -22.10 13.00 -4.18
N ASP A 700 -22.31 13.66 -3.02
CA ASP A 700 -23.02 14.95 -2.95
C ASP A 700 -22.09 16.13 -3.26
N LEU A 701 -20.83 16.07 -2.82
CA LEU A 701 -19.80 17.03 -3.24
C LEU A 701 -19.62 16.99 -4.77
N ALA A 702 -19.60 15.80 -5.37
CA ALA A 702 -19.50 15.68 -6.83
C ALA A 702 -20.75 16.20 -7.56
N LYS A 703 -21.96 16.03 -6.99
CA LYS A 703 -23.17 16.68 -7.53
C LYS A 703 -23.04 18.20 -7.50
N LEU A 704 -22.61 18.79 -6.38
CA LEU A 704 -22.44 20.24 -6.24
C LEU A 704 -21.45 20.79 -7.28
N ILE A 705 -20.26 20.17 -7.40
CA ILE A 705 -19.27 20.55 -8.42
C ILE A 705 -19.86 20.46 -9.83
N THR A 706 -20.56 19.37 -10.18
CA THR A 706 -21.22 19.25 -11.48
C THR A 706 -22.30 20.32 -11.71
N TRP A 707 -22.96 20.79 -10.66
CA TRP A 707 -24.04 21.79 -10.78
C TRP A 707 -23.50 23.19 -11.12
N GLU A 708 -22.48 23.65 -10.40
CA GLU A 708 -21.96 25.02 -10.55
C GLU A 708 -20.82 25.12 -11.58
N ASN A 709 -20.01 24.07 -11.77
CA ASN A 709 -18.93 24.06 -12.75
C ASN A 709 -19.34 23.43 -14.11
N GLY A 710 -20.39 22.61 -14.13
CA GLY A 710 -20.87 21.92 -15.34
C GLY A 710 -20.08 20.67 -15.76
N LYS A 711 -18.86 20.45 -15.24
CA LYS A 711 -18.04 19.27 -15.60
C LYS A 711 -18.77 17.95 -15.36
N PRO A 712 -18.52 16.90 -16.18
CA PRO A 712 -19.17 15.60 -16.03
C PRO A 712 -19.05 15.04 -14.61
N LEU A 713 -20.08 14.35 -14.13
CA LEU A 713 -20.11 13.78 -12.77
C LEU A 713 -18.96 12.78 -12.51
N ALA A 714 -18.37 12.19 -13.55
CA ALA A 714 -17.15 11.37 -13.44
C ALA A 714 -15.92 12.23 -13.07
N ASP A 715 -15.66 13.31 -13.80
CA ASP A 715 -14.57 14.26 -13.53
C ASP A 715 -14.76 14.92 -12.15
N ALA A 716 -15.99 15.25 -11.77
CA ALA A 716 -16.30 15.79 -10.44
C ALA A 716 -15.98 14.78 -9.31
N LYS A 717 -16.26 13.48 -9.48
CA LYS A 717 -15.87 12.44 -8.50
C LYS A 717 -14.36 12.22 -8.44
N GLY A 718 -13.69 12.31 -9.59
CA GLY A 718 -12.22 12.35 -9.66
C GLY A 718 -11.66 13.52 -8.86
N GLU A 719 -12.21 14.72 -9.05
CA GLU A 719 -11.82 15.90 -8.28
C GLU A 719 -12.06 15.74 -6.78
N VAL A 720 -13.23 15.30 -6.32
CA VAL A 720 -13.48 15.15 -4.87
C VAL A 720 -12.48 14.19 -4.22
N SER A 721 -12.11 13.12 -4.93
CA SER A 721 -11.11 12.15 -4.47
C SER A 721 -9.71 12.78 -4.38
N TYR A 722 -9.29 13.50 -5.42
CA TYR A 722 -8.02 14.24 -5.45
C TYR A 722 -7.97 15.35 -4.38
N ALA A 723 -9.05 16.11 -4.23
CA ALA A 723 -9.21 17.16 -3.24
C ALA A 723 -9.11 16.62 -1.81
N ALA A 724 -9.82 15.52 -1.50
CA ALA A 724 -9.71 14.86 -0.20
C ALA A 724 -8.27 14.40 0.08
N GLY A 725 -7.59 13.87 -0.94
CA GLY A 725 -6.20 13.39 -0.85
C GLY A 725 -5.21 14.40 -0.24
N PHE A 726 -5.40 15.71 -0.46
CA PHE A 726 -4.57 16.74 0.19
C PHE A 726 -4.77 16.85 1.70
N PHE A 727 -5.98 16.61 2.22
CA PHE A 727 -6.20 16.54 3.67
C PHE A 727 -5.70 15.24 4.28
N GLU A 728 -5.73 14.13 3.55
CA GLU A 728 -5.04 12.89 3.95
C GLU A 728 -3.53 13.11 4.02
N TRP A 729 -2.91 13.57 2.92
CA TRP A 729 -1.48 13.85 2.83
C TRP A 729 -0.98 14.83 3.91
N PHE A 730 -1.57 16.03 4.00
CA PHE A 730 -1.14 17.03 4.98
C PHE A 730 -1.55 16.70 6.42
N SER A 731 -2.49 15.76 6.66
CA SER A 731 -2.67 15.19 8.00
C SER A 731 -1.45 14.37 8.45
N GLU A 732 -0.68 13.80 7.51
CA GLU A 732 0.51 13.03 7.81
C GLU A 732 1.79 13.86 7.80
N GLU A 733 1.88 14.90 6.96
CA GLU A 733 3.03 15.82 6.97
C GLU A 733 3.04 16.78 8.17
N ALA A 734 1.88 17.08 8.79
CA ALA A 734 1.83 17.90 10.01
C ALA A 734 2.84 17.46 11.10
N PRO A 735 2.92 16.17 11.50
CA PRO A 735 3.95 15.66 12.42
C PRO A 735 5.33 15.36 11.81
N ARG A 736 5.58 15.70 10.53
CA ARG A 736 6.88 15.55 9.84
C ARG A 736 7.55 16.90 9.52
N MET A 737 7.07 17.99 10.13
CA MET A 737 7.63 19.34 10.00
C MET A 737 8.97 19.48 10.77
N TYR A 738 10.02 18.82 10.28
CA TYR A 738 11.34 18.75 10.92
C TYR A 738 12.13 20.07 10.79
N GLY A 739 12.91 20.36 11.82
CA GLY A 739 14.08 21.24 11.77
C GLY A 739 15.37 20.43 11.98
N ASP A 740 16.50 21.14 12.07
CA ASP A 740 17.84 20.60 11.89
C ASP A 740 18.73 20.92 13.10
N THR A 741 19.66 20.03 13.46
CA THR A 741 20.77 20.35 14.39
C THR A 741 22.04 20.55 13.59
N ILE A 742 22.67 21.72 13.72
CA ILE A 742 23.79 22.15 12.88
C ILE A 742 25.06 22.24 13.74
N PRO A 743 26.20 21.63 13.34
CA PRO A 743 27.47 21.80 14.03
C PRO A 743 27.86 23.28 14.14
N ALA A 744 28.15 23.74 15.37
CA ALA A 744 28.55 25.11 15.61
C ALA A 744 30.04 25.29 15.28
N THR A 745 30.39 26.39 14.62
CA THR A 745 31.79 26.78 14.34
C THR A 745 32.52 27.34 15.56
N VAL A 746 31.76 27.83 16.55
CA VAL A 746 32.27 28.34 17.83
C VAL A 746 32.13 27.24 18.88
N ALA A 747 33.24 26.89 19.54
CA ALA A 747 33.24 25.91 20.63
C ALA A 747 32.28 26.33 21.76
N GLY A 748 31.63 25.37 22.40
CA GLY A 748 30.61 25.63 23.43
C GLY A 748 29.26 26.11 22.90
N ASN A 749 29.10 26.47 21.63
CA ASN A 749 27.78 26.77 21.06
C ASN A 749 27.05 25.49 20.59
N ARG A 750 25.72 25.56 20.47
CA ARG A 750 24.88 24.59 19.73
C ARG A 750 23.90 25.36 18.86
N VAL A 751 23.80 25.00 17.58
CA VAL A 751 22.86 25.63 16.62
C VAL A 751 21.78 24.62 16.24
N PHE A 752 20.52 25.04 16.26
CA PHE A 752 19.42 24.26 15.71
C PHE A 752 18.39 25.14 15.00
N THR A 753 17.57 24.54 14.14
CA THR A 753 16.45 25.20 13.47
C THR A 753 15.12 24.65 13.96
N ILE A 754 14.08 25.48 13.95
CA ILE A 754 12.69 25.08 14.09
C ILE A 754 11.86 25.71 12.97
N LYS A 755 10.82 25.02 12.50
CA LYS A 755 9.85 25.55 11.54
C LYS A 755 8.60 25.98 12.29
N GLU A 756 8.20 27.24 12.16
CA GLU A 756 6.99 27.80 12.78
C GLU A 756 5.95 28.19 11.70
N PRO A 757 4.63 28.15 12.00
CA PRO A 757 3.61 28.64 11.08
C PRO A 757 3.79 30.13 10.78
N VAL A 758 3.68 30.50 9.50
CA VAL A 758 3.87 31.88 9.00
C VAL A 758 2.81 32.87 9.52
N GLY A 759 1.64 32.39 9.95
CA GLY A 759 0.61 33.19 10.62
C GLY A 759 -0.77 33.07 9.97
N VAL A 760 -1.41 34.22 9.70
CA VAL A 760 -2.67 34.27 8.93
C VAL A 760 -2.35 34.19 7.44
N ALA A 761 -3.03 33.28 6.72
CA ALA A 761 -2.88 33.07 5.29
C ALA A 761 -4.14 33.44 4.49
N GLY A 762 -4.00 34.33 3.51
CA GLY A 762 -5.02 34.64 2.51
C GLY A 762 -4.93 33.67 1.35
N LEU A 763 -6.04 33.02 1.01
CA LEU A 763 -6.11 32.01 -0.05
C LEU A 763 -7.11 32.49 -1.12
N ILE A 764 -6.70 32.58 -2.38
CA ILE A 764 -7.57 33.03 -3.48
C ILE A 764 -7.62 31.91 -4.52
N THR A 765 -8.83 31.46 -4.87
CA THR A 765 -9.05 30.21 -5.63
C THR A 765 -9.89 30.41 -6.90
N PRO A 766 -9.62 29.65 -7.99
CA PRO A 766 -10.33 29.72 -9.25
C PRO A 766 -11.49 28.71 -9.33
N TRP A 767 -12.37 28.91 -10.31
CA TRP A 767 -13.59 28.13 -10.52
C TRP A 767 -13.41 26.73 -11.13
N ASN A 768 -12.25 26.42 -11.70
CA ASN A 768 -12.08 25.24 -12.54
C ASN A 768 -11.87 23.92 -11.76
N PHE A 769 -11.38 24.00 -10.52
CA PHE A 769 -11.31 22.90 -9.56
C PHE A 769 -11.72 23.43 -8.17
N PRO A 770 -13.04 23.66 -7.96
CA PRO A 770 -13.55 24.39 -6.81
C PRO A 770 -13.43 23.63 -5.48
N ALA A 771 -13.21 22.31 -5.49
CA ALA A 771 -12.80 21.57 -4.30
C ALA A 771 -11.28 21.52 -4.18
N ALA A 772 -10.57 21.07 -5.22
CA ALA A 772 -9.15 20.74 -5.09
C ALA A 772 -8.26 21.98 -4.85
N MET A 773 -8.59 23.14 -5.42
CA MET A 773 -7.81 24.37 -5.19
C MET A 773 -7.95 24.90 -3.77
N ILE A 774 -9.03 24.56 -3.08
CA ILE A 774 -9.25 24.92 -1.68
C ILE A 774 -8.47 23.96 -0.76
N THR A 775 -8.58 22.65 -0.97
CA THR A 775 -7.89 21.68 -0.09
C THR A 775 -6.37 21.69 -0.27
N ARG A 776 -5.87 21.92 -1.51
CA ARG A 776 -4.44 22.15 -1.83
C ARG A 776 -3.82 23.26 -0.97
N LYS A 777 -4.60 24.30 -0.63
CA LYS A 777 -4.15 25.49 0.09
C LYS A 777 -4.45 25.45 1.59
N ILE A 778 -5.63 24.95 1.98
CA ILE A 778 -6.04 24.87 3.39
C ILE A 778 -5.31 23.73 4.12
N GLY A 779 -5.12 22.58 3.46
CA GLY A 779 -4.44 21.41 4.03
C GLY A 779 -3.06 21.71 4.62
N PRO A 780 -2.10 22.25 3.84
CA PRO A 780 -0.76 22.56 4.35
C PRO A 780 -0.76 23.72 5.35
N ALA A 781 -1.63 24.73 5.17
CA ALA A 781 -1.76 25.84 6.10
C ALA A 781 -2.14 25.36 7.51
N LEU A 782 -3.20 24.55 7.62
CA LEU A 782 -3.63 23.99 8.89
C LEU A 782 -2.64 22.95 9.43
N ALA A 783 -1.94 22.20 8.57
CA ALA A 783 -0.89 21.28 9.01
C ALA A 783 0.26 22.02 9.70
N ALA A 784 0.76 23.11 9.11
CA ALA A 784 1.77 23.98 9.71
C ALA A 784 1.30 24.66 11.01
N GLY A 785 0.00 24.95 11.13
CA GLY A 785 -0.61 25.63 12.28
C GLY A 785 -1.03 27.07 12.02
N CYS A 786 -1.20 27.44 10.75
CA CYS A 786 -1.74 28.72 10.30
C CYS A 786 -3.28 28.75 10.38
N THR A 787 -3.84 29.96 10.38
CA THR A 787 -5.28 30.20 10.20
C THR A 787 -5.51 30.84 8.83
N VAL A 788 -6.70 30.65 8.24
CA VAL A 788 -6.95 30.96 6.82
C VAL A 788 -8.18 31.83 6.58
N VAL A 789 -8.08 32.68 5.57
CA VAL A 789 -9.21 33.37 4.92
C VAL A 789 -9.19 33.02 3.44
N ALA A 790 -10.20 32.29 2.98
CA ALA A 790 -10.29 31.80 1.61
C ALA A 790 -11.35 32.58 0.81
N LYS A 791 -10.92 33.30 -0.24
CA LYS A 791 -11.80 33.89 -1.25
C LYS A 791 -12.17 32.81 -2.27
N SER A 792 -13.44 32.43 -2.28
CA SER A 792 -13.99 31.47 -3.25
C SER A 792 -14.20 32.11 -4.62
N PRO A 793 -14.10 31.37 -5.73
CA PRO A 793 -14.60 31.83 -7.02
C PRO A 793 -16.08 32.25 -6.92
N GLY A 794 -16.48 33.25 -7.70
CA GLY A 794 -17.88 33.72 -7.71
C GLY A 794 -18.77 32.82 -8.58
N GLU A 795 -18.17 32.13 -9.54
CA GLU A 795 -18.82 31.21 -10.46
C GLU A 795 -19.15 29.86 -9.81
N THR A 796 -18.38 29.44 -8.79
CA THR A 796 -18.52 28.12 -8.15
C THR A 796 -18.29 28.16 -6.62
N PRO A 797 -19.11 28.90 -5.84
CA PRO A 797 -18.90 29.10 -4.41
C PRO A 797 -19.51 28.01 -3.50
N PHE A 798 -20.45 27.19 -3.97
CA PHE A 798 -21.18 26.24 -3.11
C PHE A 798 -20.30 25.07 -2.68
N THR A 799 -19.39 24.57 -3.53
CA THR A 799 -18.38 23.58 -3.12
C THR A 799 -17.47 24.12 -2.02
N ALA A 800 -17.11 25.41 -2.07
CA ALA A 800 -16.31 26.06 -1.03
C ALA A 800 -17.04 26.09 0.32
N ALA A 801 -18.34 26.41 0.30
CA ALA A 801 -19.17 26.40 1.50
C ALA A 801 -19.45 24.98 2.02
N ALA A 802 -19.70 24.00 1.14
CA ALA A 802 -19.82 22.59 1.53
C ALA A 802 -18.53 22.08 2.21
N LEU A 803 -17.35 22.47 1.73
CA LEU A 803 -16.08 22.16 2.39
C LEU A 803 -15.98 22.82 3.78
N ALA A 804 -16.41 24.07 3.95
CA ALA A 804 -16.41 24.75 5.25
C ALA A 804 -17.41 24.13 6.25
N GLU A 805 -18.56 23.65 5.80
CA GLU A 805 -19.49 22.85 6.61
C GLU A 805 -18.85 21.53 7.06
N LEU A 806 -18.10 20.85 6.19
CA LEU A 806 -17.32 19.67 6.59
C LEU A 806 -16.15 20.02 7.53
N ALA A 807 -15.55 21.21 7.43
CA ALA A 807 -14.55 21.72 8.38
C ALA A 807 -15.14 21.90 9.78
N HIS A 808 -16.33 22.51 9.86
CA HIS A 808 -17.09 22.66 11.10
C HIS A 808 -17.34 21.30 11.76
N ARG A 809 -17.88 20.34 11.00
CA ARG A 809 -18.11 18.95 11.46
C ARG A 809 -16.82 18.21 11.84
N ALA A 810 -15.70 18.50 11.18
CA ALA A 810 -14.40 17.95 11.54
C ALA A 810 -13.96 18.41 12.95
N GLY A 811 -14.45 19.56 13.42
CA GLY A 811 -14.04 20.16 14.69
C GLY A 811 -12.88 21.13 14.51
N ILE A 812 -12.76 21.76 13.34
CA ILE A 812 -11.88 22.90 13.13
C ILE A 812 -12.39 24.06 13.99
N PRO A 813 -11.56 24.66 14.88
CA PRO A 813 -12.03 25.72 15.77
C PRO A 813 -12.54 26.97 15.01
N PRO A 814 -13.49 27.73 15.60
CA PRO A 814 -13.93 29.01 15.06
C PRO A 814 -12.75 29.93 14.72
N GLY A 815 -12.85 30.62 13.57
CA GLY A 815 -11.82 31.53 13.07
C GLY A 815 -10.62 30.86 12.41
N VAL A 816 -10.35 29.56 12.62
CA VAL A 816 -9.21 28.87 11.98
C VAL A 816 -9.39 28.73 10.47
N VAL A 817 -10.62 28.50 10.02
CA VAL A 817 -11.03 28.55 8.60
C VAL A 817 -12.16 29.55 8.44
N ASN A 818 -12.01 30.46 7.48
CA ASN A 818 -13.04 31.41 7.07
C ASN A 818 -13.12 31.37 5.53
N VAL A 819 -14.33 31.40 4.97
CA VAL A 819 -14.60 31.42 3.52
C VAL A 819 -15.44 32.65 3.21
N VAL A 820 -14.94 33.50 2.31
CA VAL A 820 -15.61 34.72 1.84
C VAL A 820 -15.99 34.60 0.36
N THR A 821 -17.18 35.10 0.02
CA THR A 821 -17.80 35.01 -1.30
C THR A 821 -17.90 36.40 -1.92
N ALA A 822 -17.49 36.55 -3.17
CA ALA A 822 -17.67 37.78 -3.94
C ALA A 822 -17.63 37.45 -5.44
N LEU A 823 -18.43 38.14 -6.23
CA LEU A 823 -18.40 38.10 -7.69
C LEU A 823 -17.95 39.48 -8.20
N LYS A 824 -18.76 40.51 -7.98
CA LYS A 824 -18.47 41.91 -8.35
C LYS A 824 -17.37 42.51 -7.49
N ASN A 825 -17.40 42.28 -6.17
CA ASN A 825 -16.44 42.85 -5.22
C ASN A 825 -15.12 42.06 -5.16
N THR A 826 -14.90 41.12 -6.09
CA THR A 826 -13.67 40.30 -6.17
C THR A 826 -12.37 41.12 -6.12
N PRO A 827 -12.25 42.30 -6.79
CA PRO A 827 -11.04 43.12 -6.69
C PRO A 827 -10.81 43.68 -5.28
N GLU A 828 -11.85 44.23 -4.65
CA GLU A 828 -11.76 44.84 -3.30
C GLU A 828 -11.45 43.82 -2.21
N VAL A 829 -12.11 42.64 -2.27
CA VAL A 829 -11.85 41.53 -1.35
C VAL A 829 -10.44 40.96 -1.55
N GLY A 830 -9.96 40.90 -2.80
CA GLY A 830 -8.57 40.55 -3.11
C GLY A 830 -7.58 41.55 -2.51
N GLU A 831 -7.82 42.85 -2.75
CA GLU A 831 -6.99 43.93 -2.22
C GLU A 831 -6.93 43.96 -0.69
N ALA A 832 -8.06 43.74 -0.01
CA ALA A 832 -8.12 43.67 1.45
C ALA A 832 -7.22 42.55 2.01
N ILE A 833 -7.17 41.40 1.33
CA ILE A 833 -6.30 40.26 1.68
C ILE A 833 -4.82 40.57 1.41
N THR A 834 -4.48 41.26 0.31
CA THR A 834 -3.08 41.58 -0.04
C THR A 834 -2.51 42.81 0.68
N SER A 835 -3.33 43.79 1.05
CA SER A 835 -2.86 44.99 1.77
C SER A 835 -2.74 44.78 3.28
N SER A 836 -3.61 43.95 3.88
CA SER A 836 -3.68 43.80 5.34
C SER A 836 -2.36 43.33 5.96
N HIS A 837 -1.77 44.14 6.85
CA HIS A 837 -0.56 43.80 7.61
C HIS A 837 -0.69 42.52 8.46
N THR A 838 -1.93 42.12 8.80
CA THR A 838 -2.24 40.90 9.55
C THR A 838 -1.97 39.64 8.74
N VAL A 839 -2.25 39.65 7.44
CA VAL A 839 -2.01 38.53 6.53
C VAL A 839 -0.51 38.45 6.22
N LYS A 840 0.12 37.31 6.53
CA LYS A 840 1.57 37.07 6.34
C LYS A 840 1.91 36.21 5.12
N LYS A 841 0.92 35.48 4.62
CA LYS A 841 1.00 34.59 3.47
C LYS A 841 -0.16 34.91 2.52
N VAL A 842 0.09 34.99 1.22
CA VAL A 842 -0.97 34.84 0.21
C VAL A 842 -0.65 33.64 -0.68
N SER A 843 -1.66 32.83 -1.01
CA SER A 843 -1.58 31.78 -2.03
C SER A 843 -2.71 31.96 -3.03
N PHE A 844 -2.38 31.99 -4.32
CA PHE A 844 -3.32 32.27 -5.40
C PHE A 844 -3.15 31.26 -6.54
N THR A 845 -4.26 30.88 -7.16
CA THR A 845 -4.26 30.15 -8.43
C THR A 845 -5.20 30.85 -9.42
N GLY A 846 -4.76 31.13 -10.64
CA GLY A 846 -5.56 31.83 -11.65
C GLY A 846 -4.73 32.51 -12.73
N SER A 847 -5.26 33.55 -13.38
CA SER A 847 -4.55 34.19 -14.51
C SER A 847 -3.25 34.91 -14.11
N THR A 848 -2.25 34.86 -14.98
CA THR A 848 -0.94 35.51 -14.78
C THR A 848 -1.04 37.02 -14.60
N GLY A 849 -1.99 37.69 -15.28
CA GLY A 849 -2.25 39.13 -15.11
C GLY A 849 -2.71 39.49 -13.69
N VAL A 850 -3.64 38.71 -13.12
CA VAL A 850 -4.06 38.87 -11.72
C VAL A 850 -2.94 38.48 -10.75
N GLY A 851 -2.11 37.48 -11.08
CA GLY A 851 -0.93 37.14 -10.30
C GLY A 851 0.06 38.31 -10.16
N LYS A 852 0.36 39.00 -11.27
CA LYS A 852 1.21 40.21 -11.28
C LYS A 852 0.59 41.34 -10.44
N LEU A 853 -0.73 41.54 -10.49
CA LEU A 853 -1.44 42.53 -9.67
C LEU A 853 -1.35 42.21 -8.16
N LEU A 854 -1.69 40.98 -7.77
CA LEU A 854 -1.63 40.52 -6.38
C LEU A 854 -0.20 40.53 -5.82
N MET A 855 0.81 40.31 -6.66
CA MET A 855 2.22 40.50 -6.30
C MET A 855 2.50 41.96 -5.92
N LYS A 856 2.09 42.90 -6.78
CA LYS A 856 2.26 44.34 -6.55
C LYS A 856 1.49 44.83 -5.33
N GLN A 857 0.28 44.34 -5.08
CA GLN A 857 -0.47 44.71 -3.87
C GLN A 857 0.09 44.08 -2.58
N SER A 858 1.02 43.12 -2.68
CA SER A 858 1.63 42.44 -1.53
C SER A 858 3.05 42.92 -1.19
N SER A 859 3.69 43.76 -2.03
CA SER A 859 5.06 44.22 -1.82
C SER A 859 5.21 45.00 -0.52
N ASP A 860 4.24 45.85 -0.21
CA ASP A 860 4.31 46.87 0.84
C ASP A 860 4.31 46.26 2.26
N THR A 861 4.07 44.95 2.34
CA THR A 861 4.11 44.16 3.59
C THR A 861 4.98 42.91 3.49
N LEU A 862 5.74 42.75 2.39
CA LEU A 862 6.70 41.67 2.11
C LEU A 862 6.16 40.26 2.46
N LYS A 863 4.92 39.97 2.05
CA LYS A 863 4.28 38.67 2.34
C LYS A 863 5.00 37.52 1.65
N LYS A 864 4.97 36.33 2.27
CA LYS A 864 5.36 35.09 1.59
C LYS A 864 4.27 34.71 0.57
N LEU A 865 4.59 34.77 -0.71
CA LEU A 865 3.68 34.45 -1.82
C LEU A 865 3.93 33.02 -2.35
N SER A 866 2.90 32.37 -2.86
CA SER A 866 3.02 31.14 -3.69
C SER A 866 1.92 31.22 -4.74
N PHE A 867 2.28 31.22 -6.01
CA PHE A 867 1.37 31.52 -7.12
C PHE A 867 1.42 30.41 -8.17
N GLU A 868 0.24 29.99 -8.60
CA GLU A 868 0.02 28.97 -9.63
C GLU A 868 -0.75 29.63 -10.78
N LEU A 869 -0.03 30.02 -11.82
CA LEU A 869 -0.54 30.94 -12.85
C LEU A 869 -0.84 30.21 -14.18
N GLY A 870 -0.98 30.97 -15.27
CA GLY A 870 -1.30 30.42 -16.59
C GLY A 870 -0.21 29.49 -17.13
N GLY A 871 -0.62 28.60 -18.04
CA GLY A 871 0.25 27.60 -18.67
C GLY A 871 0.09 27.58 -20.20
N ASN A 872 1.14 27.18 -20.91
CA ASN A 872 1.09 26.95 -22.36
C ASN A 872 1.71 25.58 -22.67
N ALA A 873 1.14 24.54 -22.07
CA ALA A 873 1.79 23.24 -21.93
C ALA A 873 2.10 22.59 -23.30
N PRO A 874 3.39 22.31 -23.60
CA PRO A 874 3.76 21.50 -24.74
C PRO A 874 3.46 20.03 -24.46
N PHE A 875 3.01 19.30 -25.49
CA PHE A 875 2.81 17.86 -25.46
C PHE A 875 3.52 17.28 -26.70
N ILE A 876 4.66 16.62 -26.50
CA ILE A 876 5.56 16.21 -27.58
C ILE A 876 5.46 14.70 -27.83
N VAL A 877 5.33 14.27 -29.09
CA VAL A 877 5.32 12.84 -29.45
C VAL A 877 6.39 12.60 -30.51
N PHE A 878 7.40 11.83 -30.15
CA PHE A 878 8.51 11.42 -31.04
C PHE A 878 8.14 10.19 -31.87
N ASP A 879 8.83 9.96 -32.99
CA ASP A 879 8.56 8.84 -33.92
C ASP A 879 8.70 7.44 -33.26
N ASP A 880 9.45 7.34 -32.17
CA ASP A 880 9.64 6.11 -31.38
C ASP A 880 8.61 5.93 -30.25
N ALA A 881 7.67 6.87 -30.09
CA ALA A 881 6.63 6.80 -29.07
C ALA A 881 5.72 5.58 -29.25
N ASP A 882 5.03 5.22 -28.17
CA ASP A 882 3.91 4.29 -28.27
C ASP A 882 2.64 5.04 -28.71
N LEU A 883 2.19 4.83 -29.94
CA LEU A 883 1.15 5.66 -30.57
C LEU A 883 -0.18 5.66 -29.81
N ASP A 884 -0.70 4.48 -29.43
CA ASP A 884 -1.93 4.37 -28.65
C ASP A 884 -1.78 5.01 -27.25
N THR A 885 -0.63 4.82 -26.59
CA THR A 885 -0.36 5.43 -25.28
C THR A 885 -0.21 6.96 -25.38
N ALA A 886 0.41 7.47 -26.44
CA ALA A 886 0.54 8.90 -26.72
C ALA A 886 -0.83 9.53 -27.04
N VAL A 887 -1.65 8.89 -27.86
CA VAL A 887 -3.03 9.31 -28.14
C VAL A 887 -3.87 9.30 -26.86
N ALA A 888 -3.79 8.26 -26.03
CA ALA A 888 -4.49 8.20 -24.75
C ALA A 888 -4.03 9.32 -23.78
N GLY A 889 -2.72 9.58 -23.70
CA GLY A 889 -2.15 10.67 -22.92
C GLY A 889 -2.57 12.07 -23.42
N ALA A 890 -2.64 12.26 -24.75
CA ALA A 890 -3.09 13.49 -25.36
C ALA A 890 -4.57 13.75 -25.04
N ILE A 891 -5.41 12.71 -25.12
CA ILE A 891 -6.83 12.77 -24.76
C ILE A 891 -7.01 13.14 -23.28
N ALA A 892 -6.30 12.46 -22.38
CA ALA A 892 -6.40 12.66 -20.93
C ALA A 892 -5.87 14.03 -20.46
N SER A 893 -4.84 14.57 -21.12
CA SER A 893 -4.29 15.90 -20.82
C SER A 893 -5.11 17.02 -21.45
N LYS A 894 -5.52 16.91 -22.72
CA LYS A 894 -6.20 17.98 -23.47
C LYS A 894 -7.65 18.20 -23.04
N PHE A 895 -8.45 17.15 -22.91
CA PHE A 895 -9.92 17.29 -22.95
C PHE A 895 -10.63 17.16 -21.58
N ARG A 896 -9.96 16.63 -20.56
CA ARG A 896 -10.42 16.59 -19.16
C ARG A 896 -10.97 17.96 -18.70
N SER A 897 -12.09 18.00 -17.98
CA SER A 897 -12.83 19.23 -17.63
C SER A 897 -13.18 20.12 -18.85
N SER A 898 -13.40 19.54 -20.03
CA SER A 898 -13.56 20.24 -21.31
C SER A 898 -12.37 21.16 -21.66
N GLY A 899 -11.15 20.81 -21.25
CA GLY A 899 -9.92 21.56 -21.52
C GLY A 899 -9.67 22.77 -20.60
N GLN A 900 -10.47 22.94 -19.55
CA GLN A 900 -10.40 24.07 -18.61
C GLN A 900 -9.42 23.80 -17.45
N THR A 901 -8.20 23.31 -17.71
CA THR A 901 -7.19 23.06 -16.67
C THR A 901 -5.84 23.69 -17.04
N CYS A 902 -5.16 24.32 -16.08
CA CYS A 902 -3.88 25.01 -16.30
C CYS A 902 -2.73 24.09 -16.75
N VAL A 903 -2.89 22.77 -16.56
CA VAL A 903 -1.97 21.73 -17.06
C VAL A 903 -2.54 20.98 -18.28
N CYS A 904 -3.61 21.48 -18.91
CA CYS A 904 -4.05 20.91 -20.17
C CYS A 904 -3.00 21.17 -21.25
N ALA A 905 -2.72 20.16 -22.08
CA ALA A 905 -1.96 20.35 -23.30
C ALA A 905 -2.58 21.51 -24.12
N ASN A 906 -1.77 22.51 -24.47
CA ASN A 906 -2.19 23.60 -25.34
C ASN A 906 -1.62 23.39 -26.74
N ARG A 907 -0.35 22.97 -26.83
CA ARG A 907 0.40 22.75 -28.09
C ARG A 907 0.81 21.29 -28.21
N LEU A 908 0.24 20.56 -29.16
CA LEU A 908 0.58 19.15 -29.40
C LEU A 908 1.61 19.10 -30.55
N TYR A 909 2.87 18.88 -30.21
CA TYR A 909 3.98 18.75 -31.17
C TYR A 909 4.16 17.27 -31.52
N ILE A 910 3.96 16.91 -32.78
CA ILE A 910 4.06 15.53 -33.26
C ILE A 910 5.17 15.44 -34.31
N GLN A 911 6.04 14.43 -34.19
CA GLN A 911 7.17 14.28 -35.10
C GLN A 911 6.70 13.86 -36.50
N ARG A 912 7.44 14.30 -37.53
CA ARG A 912 7.05 14.22 -38.93
C ARG A 912 6.73 12.80 -39.41
N GLY A 913 7.43 11.78 -38.92
CA GLY A 913 7.26 10.40 -39.36
C GLY A 913 5.93 9.77 -38.93
N ILE A 914 5.34 10.22 -37.82
CA ILE A 914 4.05 9.72 -37.28
C ILE A 914 2.91 10.75 -37.31
N TYR A 915 3.12 11.93 -37.90
CA TYR A 915 2.18 13.07 -37.81
C TYR A 915 0.76 12.73 -38.27
N ASP A 916 0.61 12.14 -39.46
CA ASP A 916 -0.70 11.84 -40.04
C ASP A 916 -1.42 10.69 -39.34
N ASP A 917 -0.69 9.65 -38.91
CA ASP A 917 -1.26 8.53 -38.16
C ASP A 917 -1.72 8.95 -36.76
N PHE A 918 -0.94 9.79 -36.06
CA PHE A 918 -1.39 10.41 -34.82
C PHE A 918 -2.61 11.29 -35.04
N ALA A 919 -2.58 12.19 -36.02
CA ALA A 919 -3.69 13.11 -36.31
C ALA A 919 -4.98 12.36 -36.59
N LYS A 920 -4.91 11.25 -37.35
CA LYS A 920 -6.02 10.33 -37.61
C LYS A 920 -6.50 9.63 -36.32
N ALA A 921 -5.62 8.88 -35.66
CA ALA A 921 -6.00 8.07 -34.49
C ALA A 921 -6.54 8.92 -33.33
N PHE A 922 -5.97 10.11 -33.12
CA PHE A 922 -6.44 11.09 -32.14
C PHE A 922 -7.82 11.65 -32.51
N THR A 923 -8.04 12.04 -33.77
CA THR A 923 -9.35 12.50 -34.27
C THR A 923 -10.42 11.41 -34.13
N GLU A 924 -10.08 10.15 -34.39
CA GLU A 924 -10.98 9.00 -34.18
C GLU A 924 -11.41 8.85 -32.71
N LYS A 925 -10.51 9.08 -31.72
CA LYS A 925 -10.93 9.10 -30.30
C LYS A 925 -11.83 10.31 -29.99
N VAL A 926 -11.52 11.51 -30.49
CA VAL A 926 -12.31 12.73 -30.25
C VAL A 926 -13.72 12.61 -30.83
N ASN A 927 -13.87 12.00 -32.01
CA ASN A 927 -15.18 11.75 -32.64
C ASN A 927 -16.11 10.81 -31.82
N ASN A 928 -15.59 10.09 -30.82
CA ASN A 928 -16.39 9.26 -29.92
C ASN A 928 -16.87 10.00 -28.66
N PHE A 929 -16.56 11.29 -28.51
CA PHE A 929 -16.98 12.08 -27.35
C PHE A 929 -18.47 12.44 -27.39
N LYS A 930 -19.06 12.58 -26.19
CA LYS A 930 -20.45 13.01 -25.99
C LYS A 930 -20.47 14.30 -25.18
N VAL A 931 -20.88 15.38 -25.82
CA VAL A 931 -21.05 16.69 -25.19
C VAL A 931 -22.49 16.80 -24.65
N GLY A 932 -22.65 17.33 -23.44
CA GLY A 932 -23.97 17.56 -22.85
C GLY A 932 -23.89 17.98 -21.38
N SER A 933 -25.05 18.08 -20.72
CA SER A 933 -25.09 18.40 -19.28
C SER A 933 -24.40 17.29 -18.46
N GLY A 934 -23.57 17.68 -17.48
CA GLY A 934 -22.70 16.76 -16.74
C GLY A 934 -23.39 15.67 -15.91
N TYR A 935 -24.72 15.71 -15.78
CA TYR A 935 -25.54 14.65 -15.16
C TYR A 935 -26.08 13.61 -16.16
N ALA A 936 -26.06 13.86 -17.46
CA ALA A 936 -26.64 12.95 -18.45
C ALA A 936 -25.76 11.71 -18.68
N GLU A 937 -26.40 10.54 -18.85
CA GLU A 937 -25.68 9.26 -18.87
C GLU A 937 -24.74 9.14 -20.08
N GLY A 938 -23.48 8.84 -19.80
CA GLY A 938 -22.44 8.66 -20.82
C GLY A 938 -21.92 9.95 -21.45
N VAL A 939 -22.31 11.14 -20.97
CA VAL A 939 -21.63 12.41 -21.33
C VAL A 939 -20.17 12.35 -20.88
N THR A 940 -19.26 12.69 -21.80
CA THR A 940 -17.82 12.77 -21.52
C THR A 940 -17.30 14.20 -21.41
N HIS A 941 -18.05 15.20 -21.90
CA HIS A 941 -17.65 16.61 -21.86
C HIS A 941 -18.82 17.52 -21.51
N GLY A 942 -18.59 18.40 -20.52
CA GLY A 942 -19.54 19.41 -20.06
C GLY A 942 -19.41 20.74 -20.81
N PRO A 943 -20.25 21.73 -20.46
CA PRO A 943 -20.12 23.10 -20.96
C PRO A 943 -18.80 23.76 -20.53
N LEU A 944 -18.47 24.88 -21.16
CA LEU A 944 -17.51 25.85 -20.62
C LEU A 944 -18.20 26.69 -19.53
N ILE A 945 -17.44 27.26 -18.60
CA ILE A 945 -18.03 27.95 -17.43
C ILE A 945 -18.90 29.17 -17.81
N HIS A 946 -18.53 29.89 -18.88
CA HIS A 946 -19.22 31.11 -19.32
C HIS A 946 -18.89 31.49 -20.78
N ASP A 947 -19.75 32.34 -21.36
CA ASP A 947 -19.68 32.95 -22.68
C ASP A 947 -18.29 33.47 -23.12
N ARG A 948 -17.53 34.09 -22.21
CA ARG A 948 -16.18 34.62 -22.51
C ARG A 948 -15.19 33.50 -22.86
N ALA A 949 -15.34 32.32 -22.27
CA ALA A 949 -14.51 31.15 -22.57
C ALA A 949 -14.86 30.56 -23.94
N VAL A 950 -16.16 30.44 -24.24
CA VAL A 950 -16.67 30.06 -25.57
C VAL A 950 -16.16 31.03 -26.64
N SER A 951 -16.12 32.32 -26.32
CA SER A 951 -15.69 33.38 -27.24
C SER A 951 -14.18 33.36 -27.48
N LYS A 952 -13.35 33.08 -26.46
CA LYS A 952 -11.90 32.88 -26.65
C LYS A 952 -11.60 31.62 -27.46
N VAL A 953 -12.29 30.52 -27.17
CA VAL A 953 -12.19 29.26 -27.91
C VAL A 953 -12.52 29.46 -29.39
N GLU A 954 -13.64 30.12 -29.70
CA GLU A 954 -14.02 30.48 -31.07
C GLU A 954 -12.95 31.34 -31.76
N ALA A 955 -12.43 32.37 -31.08
CA ALA A 955 -11.40 33.24 -31.64
C ALA A 955 -10.10 32.48 -31.99
N HIS A 956 -9.67 31.53 -31.15
CA HIS A 956 -8.51 30.67 -31.42
C HIS A 956 -8.73 29.75 -32.63
N VAL A 957 -9.93 29.19 -32.79
CA VAL A 957 -10.27 28.34 -33.95
C VAL A 957 -10.29 29.17 -35.24
N GLN A 958 -10.94 30.34 -35.23
CA GLN A 958 -11.05 31.20 -36.41
C GLN A 958 -9.70 31.79 -36.84
N ASP A 959 -8.83 32.16 -35.88
CA ASP A 959 -7.47 32.60 -36.19
C ASP A 959 -6.64 31.46 -36.81
N ALA A 960 -6.65 30.27 -36.22
CA ALA A 960 -5.92 29.12 -36.76
C ALA A 960 -6.35 28.79 -38.20
N VAL A 961 -7.66 28.80 -38.48
CA VAL A 961 -8.20 28.58 -39.84
C VAL A 961 -7.79 29.70 -40.80
N LYS A 962 -7.89 30.97 -40.39
CA LYS A 962 -7.46 32.13 -41.18
C LYS A 962 -5.96 32.09 -41.53
N GLN A 963 -5.14 31.50 -40.65
CA GLN A 963 -3.69 31.32 -40.83
C GLN A 963 -3.30 29.97 -41.46
N GLY A 964 -4.25 29.24 -42.04
CA GLY A 964 -4.02 28.04 -42.87
C GLY A 964 -4.18 26.69 -42.18
N GLY A 965 -4.51 26.66 -40.89
CA GLY A 965 -4.80 25.44 -40.14
C GLY A 965 -6.11 24.79 -40.58
N LYS A 966 -6.19 23.47 -40.51
CA LYS A 966 -7.34 22.70 -41.02
C LYS A 966 -8.05 21.96 -39.90
N VAL A 967 -9.33 22.25 -39.69
CA VAL A 967 -10.17 21.53 -38.73
C VAL A 967 -10.42 20.11 -39.24
N LEU A 968 -10.06 19.11 -38.44
CA LEU A 968 -10.32 17.69 -38.69
C LEU A 968 -11.64 17.22 -38.08
N THR A 969 -12.03 17.82 -36.95
CA THR A 969 -13.33 17.64 -36.31
C THR A 969 -13.63 18.82 -35.40
N GLY A 970 -14.90 19.06 -35.11
CA GLY A 970 -15.37 20.14 -34.24
C GLY A 970 -15.33 21.53 -34.92
N GLY A 971 -14.94 22.54 -34.14
CA GLY A 971 -14.76 23.93 -34.59
C GLY A 971 -16.01 24.80 -34.56
N GLN A 972 -17.07 24.38 -33.84
CA GLN A 972 -18.33 25.12 -33.75
C GLN A 972 -18.94 25.13 -32.34
N LYS A 973 -19.75 26.16 -32.06
CA LYS A 973 -20.63 26.26 -30.89
C LYS A 973 -21.82 25.30 -31.02
N LEU A 974 -22.38 24.87 -29.89
CA LEU A 974 -23.53 23.94 -29.84
C LEU A 974 -24.77 24.60 -29.20
N PRO A 975 -25.39 25.60 -29.88
CA PRO A 975 -26.49 26.38 -29.30
C PRO A 975 -27.70 25.53 -28.89
N ASP A 976 -27.95 24.41 -29.57
CA ASP A 976 -29.04 23.47 -29.28
C ASP A 976 -28.89 22.77 -27.90
N LEU A 977 -27.68 22.76 -27.33
CA LEU A 977 -27.41 22.29 -25.97
C LEU A 977 -27.37 23.46 -24.97
N GLY A 978 -27.03 24.67 -25.43
CA GLY A 978 -26.91 25.89 -24.62
C GLY A 978 -25.71 26.75 -25.04
N SER A 979 -25.74 28.05 -24.71
CA SER A 979 -24.74 29.05 -25.13
C SER A 979 -23.30 28.73 -24.71
N ASN A 980 -23.13 27.97 -23.62
CA ASN A 980 -21.84 27.59 -23.06
C ASN A 980 -21.19 26.35 -23.71
N PHE A 981 -21.86 25.66 -24.63
CA PHE A 981 -21.33 24.42 -25.23
C PHE A 981 -20.53 24.66 -26.51
N TYR A 982 -19.40 23.95 -26.62
CA TYR A 982 -18.50 23.97 -27.78
C TYR A 982 -18.11 22.55 -28.19
N GLN A 983 -17.90 22.31 -29.48
CA GLN A 983 -17.44 21.01 -29.99
C GLN A 983 -15.97 20.76 -29.64
N PRO A 984 -15.61 19.58 -29.10
CA PRO A 984 -14.22 19.13 -29.05
C PRO A 984 -13.58 19.18 -30.44
N THR A 985 -12.53 19.98 -30.57
CA THR A 985 -11.97 20.42 -31.85
C THR A 985 -10.55 19.92 -32.03
N VAL A 986 -10.22 19.40 -33.21
CA VAL A 986 -8.85 19.06 -33.61
C VAL A 986 -8.48 19.86 -34.85
N ILE A 987 -7.35 20.56 -34.82
CA ILE A 987 -6.82 21.37 -35.92
C ILE A 987 -5.42 20.87 -36.28
N ARG A 988 -5.20 20.53 -37.55
CA ARG A 988 -3.89 20.16 -38.09
C ARG A 988 -3.23 21.31 -38.84
N ASP A 989 -1.97 21.11 -39.21
CA ASP A 989 -1.12 22.04 -39.95
C ASP A 989 -0.92 23.38 -39.19
N MET A 990 -0.82 23.30 -37.85
CA MET A 990 -0.60 24.47 -36.98
C MET A 990 0.81 25.05 -37.16
N ASN A 991 0.93 26.38 -37.07
CA ASN A 991 2.20 27.09 -37.13
C ASN A 991 2.35 28.14 -36.01
N ALA A 992 3.56 28.67 -35.83
CA ALA A 992 3.91 29.55 -34.70
C ALA A 992 3.17 30.89 -34.67
N ASN A 993 2.58 31.36 -35.78
CA ASN A 993 1.90 32.65 -35.84
C ASN A 993 0.45 32.60 -35.33
N MET A 994 -0.13 31.41 -35.17
CA MET A 994 -1.50 31.19 -34.70
C MET A 994 -1.59 31.43 -33.19
N ALA A 995 -2.63 32.12 -32.71
CA ALA A 995 -2.76 32.56 -31.31
C ALA A 995 -2.58 31.43 -30.27
N LEU A 996 -3.00 30.21 -30.60
CA LEU A 996 -2.85 29.01 -29.75
C LEU A 996 -1.37 28.63 -29.47
N SER A 997 -0.40 29.15 -30.24
CA SER A 997 1.04 28.93 -29.99
C SER A 997 1.57 29.72 -28.79
N TYR A 998 0.99 30.89 -28.47
CA TYR A 998 1.44 31.75 -27.37
C TYR A 998 0.37 32.03 -26.31
N GLU A 999 -0.93 31.82 -26.60
CA GLU A 999 -2.04 31.97 -25.66
C GLU A 999 -2.63 30.64 -25.17
N GLU A 1000 -2.85 30.55 -23.86
CA GLU A 1000 -3.63 29.49 -23.24
C GLU A 1000 -5.09 29.53 -23.72
N THR A 1001 -5.56 28.46 -24.39
CA THR A 1001 -6.90 28.40 -25.00
C THR A 1001 -8.00 28.15 -23.96
N PHE A 1002 -7.69 27.45 -22.87
CA PHE A 1002 -8.59 27.10 -21.77
C PHE A 1002 -9.95 26.47 -22.18
N GLY A 1003 -9.91 25.63 -23.22
CA GLY A 1003 -11.08 24.92 -23.75
C GLY A 1003 -10.68 23.75 -24.66
N PRO A 1004 -11.67 23.06 -25.28
CA PRO A 1004 -11.48 21.75 -25.89
C PRO A 1004 -10.98 21.85 -27.34
N VAL A 1005 -9.88 22.56 -27.57
CA VAL A 1005 -9.24 22.71 -28.89
C VAL A 1005 -7.82 22.15 -28.84
N ALA A 1006 -7.52 21.22 -29.74
CA ALA A 1006 -6.21 20.61 -29.90
C ALA A 1006 -5.55 21.05 -31.21
N GLY A 1007 -4.50 21.87 -31.10
CA GLY A 1007 -3.66 22.23 -32.24
C GLY A 1007 -2.49 21.27 -32.41
N LEU A 1008 -2.39 20.62 -33.57
CA LEU A 1008 -1.31 19.70 -33.94
C LEU A 1008 -0.22 20.41 -34.76
N PHE A 1009 0.94 20.62 -34.14
CA PHE A 1009 2.15 21.21 -34.73
C PHE A 1009 3.09 20.08 -35.19
N ALA A 1010 3.70 20.21 -36.37
CA ALA A 1010 4.65 19.23 -36.88
C ALA A 1010 6.10 19.65 -36.60
N PHE A 1011 6.97 18.71 -36.22
CA PHE A 1011 8.41 18.97 -36.03
C PHE A 1011 9.27 17.83 -36.60
N ASP A 1012 10.56 18.10 -36.83
CA ASP A 1012 11.48 17.14 -37.48
C ASP A 1012 12.52 16.56 -36.52
N ASN A 1013 13.06 17.35 -35.58
CA ASN A 1013 14.14 16.92 -34.68
C ASN A 1013 13.95 17.38 -33.22
N GLU A 1014 14.72 16.75 -32.33
CA GLU A 1014 14.66 16.89 -30.87
C GLU A 1014 15.06 18.29 -30.36
N ALA A 1015 16.03 18.95 -30.99
CA ALA A 1015 16.49 20.26 -30.55
C ALA A 1015 15.49 21.37 -30.90
N ASP A 1016 14.94 21.36 -32.12
CA ASP A 1016 13.97 22.36 -32.55
C ASP A 1016 12.64 22.25 -31.79
N VAL A 1017 12.17 21.04 -31.46
CA VAL A 1017 10.93 20.90 -30.68
C VAL A 1017 11.10 21.33 -29.23
N VAL A 1018 12.26 21.10 -28.59
CA VAL A 1018 12.54 21.63 -27.24
C VAL A 1018 12.62 23.15 -27.27
N LYS A 1019 13.28 23.73 -28.29
CA LYS A 1019 13.32 25.19 -28.48
C LYS A 1019 11.90 25.77 -28.63
N LEU A 1020 11.07 25.21 -29.50
CA LEU A 1020 9.67 25.64 -29.68
C LEU A 1020 8.83 25.43 -28.42
N ALA A 1021 9.06 24.36 -27.66
CA ALA A 1021 8.36 24.09 -26.41
C ALA A 1021 8.67 25.14 -25.34
N ASN A 1022 9.93 25.58 -25.24
CA ASN A 1022 10.41 26.57 -24.27
C ASN A 1022 10.13 28.03 -24.68
N ASP A 1023 9.87 28.31 -25.97
CA ASP A 1023 9.57 29.63 -26.52
C ASP A 1023 8.17 30.14 -26.08
N THR A 1024 8.10 30.55 -24.81
CA THR A 1024 6.89 30.98 -24.10
C THR A 1024 7.29 31.65 -22.78
N GLU A 1025 6.54 32.67 -22.34
CA GLU A 1025 6.79 33.32 -21.04
C GLU A 1025 6.43 32.44 -19.83
N VAL A 1026 5.60 31.41 -20.02
CA VAL A 1026 5.05 30.53 -18.98
C VAL A 1026 5.64 29.12 -19.04
N GLY A 1027 5.75 28.46 -17.88
CA GLY A 1027 6.39 27.15 -17.71
C GLY A 1027 5.76 26.33 -16.57
N LEU A 1028 4.48 25.98 -16.67
CA LEU A 1028 3.78 25.23 -15.62
C LEU A 1028 4.00 23.72 -15.73
N ALA A 1029 3.49 23.11 -16.80
CA ALA A 1029 3.61 21.68 -17.08
C ALA A 1029 4.00 21.45 -18.54
N GLY A 1030 4.68 20.34 -18.81
CA GLY A 1030 4.95 19.82 -20.14
C GLY A 1030 4.86 18.29 -20.17
N TYR A 1031 4.69 17.73 -21.36
CA TYR A 1031 4.52 16.29 -21.56
C TYR A 1031 5.34 15.84 -22.76
N PHE A 1032 5.92 14.64 -22.71
CA PHE A 1032 6.44 14.01 -23.92
C PHE A 1032 6.41 12.48 -23.89
N PHE A 1033 6.43 11.87 -25.08
CA PHE A 1033 6.31 10.43 -25.31
C PHE A 1033 7.47 9.93 -26.18
N SER A 1034 8.19 8.92 -25.68
CA SER A 1034 9.47 8.40 -26.21
C SER A 1034 9.74 7.02 -25.61
N LYS A 1035 10.36 6.10 -26.36
CA LYS A 1035 10.86 4.81 -25.88
C LYS A 1035 12.39 4.84 -25.64
N ASP A 1036 13.13 5.73 -26.31
CA ASP A 1036 14.54 6.01 -25.98
C ASP A 1036 14.63 6.65 -24.58
N ILE A 1037 15.29 5.94 -23.66
CA ILE A 1037 15.56 6.41 -22.29
C ILE A 1037 16.54 7.59 -22.27
N GLN A 1038 17.46 7.69 -23.23
CA GLN A 1038 18.41 8.80 -23.29
C GLN A 1038 17.70 10.10 -23.70
N ARG A 1039 16.83 10.05 -24.72
CA ARG A 1039 15.87 11.12 -25.05
C ARG A 1039 15.00 11.47 -23.85
N CYS A 1040 14.51 10.48 -23.10
CA CYS A 1040 13.72 10.75 -21.90
C CYS A 1040 14.47 11.59 -20.87
N TYR A 1041 15.77 11.36 -20.65
CA TYR A 1041 16.57 12.25 -19.80
C TYR A 1041 16.79 13.63 -20.45
N ARG A 1042 17.32 13.68 -21.69
CA ARG A 1042 17.66 14.95 -22.37
C ARG A 1042 16.46 15.90 -22.47
N VAL A 1043 15.28 15.40 -22.85
CA VAL A 1043 14.07 16.20 -23.03
C VAL A 1043 13.45 16.59 -21.68
N ALA A 1044 13.49 15.72 -20.66
CA ALA A 1044 12.97 16.06 -19.33
C ALA A 1044 13.79 17.15 -18.64
N GLU A 1045 15.12 17.13 -18.81
CA GLU A 1045 16.02 18.15 -18.22
C GLU A 1045 16.02 19.46 -19.01
N ALA A 1046 15.79 19.43 -20.33
CA ALA A 1046 15.81 20.61 -21.18
C ALA A 1046 14.47 21.36 -21.31
N LEU A 1047 13.35 20.81 -20.84
CA LEU A 1047 12.05 21.49 -20.85
C LEU A 1047 11.93 22.49 -19.68
N GLU A 1048 11.72 23.77 -19.99
CA GLU A 1048 11.61 24.86 -18.99
C GLU A 1048 10.22 24.93 -18.33
N VAL A 1049 9.80 23.82 -17.72
CA VAL A 1049 8.51 23.67 -17.04
C VAL A 1049 8.69 23.15 -15.62
N GLY A 1050 7.78 23.54 -14.71
CA GLY A 1050 7.87 23.13 -13.31
C GLY A 1050 7.48 21.68 -13.03
N MET A 1051 6.83 21.00 -13.99
CA MET A 1051 6.41 19.61 -13.94
C MET A 1051 6.48 18.95 -15.33
N VAL A 1052 7.04 17.74 -15.43
CA VAL A 1052 7.16 16.99 -16.70
C VAL A 1052 6.44 15.64 -16.61
N GLY A 1053 5.58 15.31 -17.58
CA GLY A 1053 4.98 13.99 -17.75
C GLY A 1053 5.66 13.19 -18.86
N VAL A 1054 6.36 12.11 -18.51
CA VAL A 1054 7.01 11.20 -19.46
C VAL A 1054 6.12 9.98 -19.70
N ASN A 1055 5.73 9.74 -20.95
CA ASN A 1055 4.81 8.65 -21.35
C ASN A 1055 3.46 8.64 -20.58
N THR A 1056 3.04 9.76 -20.00
CA THR A 1056 1.75 9.92 -19.31
C THR A 1056 1.14 11.30 -19.58
N GLY A 1057 -0.19 11.36 -19.77
CA GLY A 1057 -0.95 12.61 -19.81
C GLY A 1057 -1.43 13.09 -18.43
N LEU A 1058 -1.14 12.35 -17.37
CA LEU A 1058 -1.64 12.60 -16.01
C LEU A 1058 -0.48 12.59 -15.01
N ILE A 1059 -0.31 13.72 -14.32
CA ILE A 1059 0.79 14.02 -13.38
C ILE A 1059 0.29 14.62 -12.04
N SER A 1060 -1.01 14.54 -11.79
CA SER A 1060 -1.68 15.22 -10.67
C SER A 1060 -1.82 14.31 -9.44
N ASP A 1061 -0.89 14.42 -8.49
CA ASP A 1061 -0.85 13.60 -7.26
C ASP A 1061 -0.60 14.49 -6.02
N PRO A 1062 -1.34 14.33 -4.90
CA PRO A 1062 -1.07 15.07 -3.65
C PRO A 1062 0.33 14.87 -3.06
N ALA A 1063 1.02 13.77 -3.38
CA ALA A 1063 2.38 13.47 -2.95
C ALA A 1063 3.48 14.13 -3.82
N ALA A 1064 3.13 14.64 -5.02
CA ALA A 1064 4.06 15.28 -5.95
C ALA A 1064 4.11 16.81 -5.76
N PRO A 1065 5.28 17.47 -5.96
CA PRO A 1065 5.39 18.92 -5.88
C PRO A 1065 4.79 19.57 -7.13
N PHE A 1066 3.54 20.00 -7.03
CA PHE A 1066 2.84 20.67 -8.11
C PHE A 1066 3.22 22.16 -8.12
N GLY A 1067 3.74 22.66 -9.24
CA GLY A 1067 3.79 24.10 -9.49
C GLY A 1067 4.78 24.57 -10.55
N GLY A 1068 4.72 25.85 -10.90
CA GLY A 1068 5.35 26.40 -12.11
C GLY A 1068 6.77 26.95 -11.98
N VAL A 1069 7.32 27.36 -13.13
CA VAL A 1069 8.49 28.25 -13.28
C VAL A 1069 8.18 29.36 -14.30
N LYS A 1070 9.14 30.25 -14.56
CA LYS A 1070 8.97 31.44 -15.42
C LYS A 1070 7.75 32.25 -14.95
N GLN A 1071 6.88 32.73 -15.84
CA GLN A 1071 5.66 33.45 -15.44
C GLN A 1071 4.49 32.54 -14.97
N SER A 1072 4.65 31.21 -14.91
CA SER A 1072 3.64 30.34 -14.30
C SER A 1072 3.63 30.39 -12.77
N GLY A 1073 4.52 31.18 -12.16
CA GLY A 1073 4.53 31.45 -10.74
C GLY A 1073 5.64 30.69 -10.01
N PHE A 1074 5.45 30.49 -8.70
CA PHE A 1074 6.51 30.09 -7.78
C PHE A 1074 5.96 29.57 -6.45
N GLY A 1075 6.81 28.82 -5.72
CA GLY A 1075 6.42 27.95 -4.63
C GLY A 1075 5.85 26.61 -5.14
N ARG A 1076 5.47 25.70 -4.25
CA ARG A 1076 4.88 24.39 -4.62
C ARG A 1076 3.69 24.00 -3.75
N GLU A 1077 2.75 23.25 -4.30
CA GLU A 1077 1.62 22.65 -3.59
C GLU A 1077 1.71 21.12 -3.64
N GLY A 1078 1.15 20.42 -2.64
CA GLY A 1078 1.38 18.98 -2.47
C GLY A 1078 2.80 18.62 -2.02
N SER A 1079 3.07 17.31 -1.89
CA SER A 1079 4.33 16.72 -1.41
C SER A 1079 4.78 17.18 -0.02
N LYS A 1080 6.01 16.79 0.37
CA LYS A 1080 6.70 17.33 1.55
C LYS A 1080 7.01 18.83 1.43
N TYR A 1081 7.11 19.37 0.21
CA TYR A 1081 7.50 20.77 -0.02
C TYR A 1081 6.33 21.75 0.23
N GLY A 1082 5.09 21.35 -0.05
CA GLY A 1082 3.93 22.24 0.03
C GLY A 1082 3.53 22.66 1.44
N ILE A 1083 3.98 21.97 2.50
CA ILE A 1083 3.83 22.46 3.87
C ILE A 1083 4.84 23.57 4.19
N GLU A 1084 6.03 23.56 3.58
CA GLU A 1084 7.11 24.51 3.85
C GLU A 1084 6.72 25.93 3.41
N GLU A 1085 5.91 26.07 2.36
CA GLU A 1085 5.26 27.32 1.95
C GLU A 1085 4.57 28.06 3.10
N TYR A 1086 3.99 27.33 4.06
CA TYR A 1086 3.25 27.88 5.18
C TYR A 1086 4.09 27.99 6.46
N THR A 1087 5.40 27.79 6.37
CA THR A 1087 6.35 27.90 7.49
C THR A 1087 7.39 29.00 7.32
N VAL A 1088 7.99 29.39 8.45
CA VAL A 1088 9.21 30.19 8.57
C VAL A 1088 10.22 29.39 9.38
N THR A 1089 11.43 29.22 8.84
CA THR A 1089 12.55 28.61 9.56
C THR A 1089 13.15 29.65 10.51
N LYS A 1090 13.27 29.30 11.79
CA LYS A 1090 13.95 30.08 12.82
C LYS A 1090 15.17 29.31 13.29
N MET A 1091 16.35 29.93 13.18
CA MET A 1091 17.58 29.42 13.78
C MET A 1091 17.70 29.89 15.23
N VAL A 1092 18.19 29.01 16.11
CA VAL A 1092 18.46 29.28 17.52
C VAL A 1092 19.89 28.81 17.83
N THR A 1093 20.69 29.69 18.43
CA THR A 1093 22.01 29.37 18.95
C THR A 1093 21.95 29.41 20.47
N LEU A 1094 22.33 28.31 21.13
CA LEU A 1094 22.60 28.26 22.56
C LEU A 1094 24.10 28.44 22.77
N GLY A 1095 24.50 29.46 23.52
CA GLY A 1095 25.88 29.67 23.95
C GLY A 1095 26.15 29.07 25.34
N GLY A 1096 27.42 28.87 25.68
CA GLY A 1096 27.82 28.36 27.00
C GLY A 1096 27.58 26.86 27.23
N MET A 1097 27.17 26.10 26.21
CA MET A 1097 26.97 24.64 26.24
C MET A 1097 28.32 23.88 26.18
N GLY A 1098 29.26 24.29 27.02
CA GLY A 1098 30.61 23.74 27.15
C GLY A 1098 31.23 23.97 28.53
N GLN A 1099 30.43 24.34 29.53
CA GLN A 1099 30.80 24.30 30.94
C GLN A 1099 30.87 22.83 31.42
N PRO A 1100 31.61 22.52 32.50
CA PRO A 1100 31.56 21.22 33.18
C PRO A 1100 30.16 20.93 33.76
N LEU A 1101 29.94 19.71 34.26
CA LEU A 1101 28.72 19.42 35.02
C LEU A 1101 28.72 20.22 36.35
N GLN A 1102 27.54 20.54 36.86
CA GLN A 1102 27.43 21.21 38.16
C GLN A 1102 27.79 20.20 39.26
N GLY A 1103 28.97 20.38 39.86
CA GLY A 1103 29.54 19.46 40.86
C GLY A 1103 30.79 18.70 40.40
N GLU A 1104 31.29 18.97 39.18
CA GLU A 1104 32.65 18.61 38.72
C GLU A 1104 33.62 19.79 38.86
#